data_AF-A0A193GEE2-F1
#
_entry.id   AF-A0A193GEE2-F1
#
_cell.length_a   1.000
_cell.length_b   1.000
_cell.length_c   1.000
_cell.angle_alpha   90.00
_cell.angle_beta   90.00
_cell.angle_gamma   90.00
#
_symmetry.space_group_name_H-M   'P 1'
#
loop_
_entity.id
_entity.type
_entity.pdbx_description
1 polymer ?
#
loop_
_entity_poly.entity_id
_entity_poly.type
_entity_poly.pdbx_seq_one_letter_code
_entity_poly.pdbx_strand_id
1 'polypeptide(L)'
;MTSRRKFLQNVATSGLSAAALATFPPSIRRALAIPAHHDTGTIKDVQHVVLLMMENRSFDSYFGTFKGVRGYGDRFAVPASNGQNVFFQTYTKTEPATICTSYHLDETQGNALRAGSTPHTWSDSQAAWDHGRMSRWPDAKTPLSMGYYETAEVPFQRALADAFTLCDHYHCGMHAGTIANRLFYFSGTNGPSGVSPADGGKTSVAVLNNQYNAGNDIGPSTEGWTWTTYAERLQQAGVSWKVYQSLIDNCGCNEMMSFRHWRAQIEQMPPSRRPVYVPRTDITQPATLAGPFYDPAVDDALSPLAKGFGNTMPHGFLETFRADIQAGTLPAVSWIIPPSVYSEHPGPSSPTQGGWYVQEVLDALTSNPEVWSKTVLLINFDENDGFFDHLPPPSAPSHNPDGSLAGGHTLSDAEIAVEYHNYTPATANQPAMDGRPYGPGPRVPMWVVSPWSRGGWVNSQVCDHTSTLLFLEKRFGVVEPQISKYRRAICGDLTSAFNFADPNREPLPVLSGSKTKTEADTLAASQQNSPKIPAPVSPSLPAQATGVRPSRALPYALHTRCEAERDKVKLQFINEGKAGAVFHVYDKLHLDRVPHRYVVEAGKSLKASWEVADDGGKYDLWVLGPNGYHRRYAGDLGAAGKRRAPRPEVELVNEGDSGHVRLEVRNDGDDEVRFSVKWNKAYGALSPKGGQFEPERDGAWTATVRGGHKAQMTWKLRDNGNWYDLLVTADSDSRFTRRLAGRVETGDHSVSDPAMGMADRF
;
A
#
# COMPACT_ATOMS: atom_id res chain seq x y z
N MET A 1 -20.73 37.42 4.42
CA MET A 1 -19.75 38.10 3.54
C MET A 1 -18.28 37.91 3.96
N THR A 2 -17.99 37.49 5.20
CA THR A 2 -16.63 37.28 5.74
C THR A 2 -15.89 36.04 5.20
N SER A 3 -16.56 34.95 4.83
CA SER A 3 -15.87 33.73 4.33
C SER A 3 -15.33 33.87 2.90
N ARG A 4 -16.03 34.57 2.01
CA ARG A 4 -15.60 34.77 0.61
C ARG A 4 -14.36 35.66 0.51
N ARG A 5 -14.27 36.69 1.36
CA ARG A 5 -13.08 37.58 1.42
C ARG A 5 -11.87 36.85 2.01
N LYS A 6 -12.03 36.08 3.09
CA LYS A 6 -10.96 35.23 3.65
C LYS A 6 -10.50 34.16 2.66
N PHE A 7 -11.43 33.52 1.93
CA PHE A 7 -11.09 32.58 0.86
C PHE A 7 -10.24 33.23 -0.25
N LEU A 8 -10.67 34.39 -0.76
CA LEU A 8 -9.91 35.11 -1.80
C LEU A 8 -8.53 35.59 -1.30
N GLN A 9 -8.44 36.00 -0.03
CA GLN A 9 -7.16 36.32 0.61
C GLN A 9 -6.25 35.10 0.69
N ASN A 10 -6.76 33.96 1.15
CA ASN A 10 -5.99 32.73 1.27
C ASN A 10 -5.50 32.23 -0.10
N VAL A 11 -6.36 32.25 -1.12
CA VAL A 11 -6.01 31.90 -2.52
C VAL A 11 -4.92 32.82 -3.07
N ALA A 12 -5.01 34.13 -2.79
CA ALA A 12 -4.00 35.10 -3.21
C ALA A 12 -2.65 34.87 -2.52
N THR A 13 -2.64 34.55 -1.22
CA THR A 13 -1.41 34.24 -0.47
C THR A 13 -0.77 32.91 -0.84
N SER A 14 -1.56 31.92 -1.29
CA SER A 14 -1.06 30.61 -1.67
C SER A 14 -0.65 30.50 -3.15
N GLY A 15 -0.85 31.56 -3.96
CA GLY A 15 -0.54 31.55 -5.39
C GLY A 15 -1.36 30.56 -6.22
N LEU A 16 -2.55 30.15 -5.73
CA LEU A 16 -3.34 29.07 -6.32
C LEU A 16 -4.32 29.59 -7.38
N SER A 17 -4.53 28.81 -8.45
CA SER A 17 -5.54 29.12 -9.47
C SER A 17 -6.95 28.88 -8.94
N ALA A 18 -7.78 29.93 -8.93
CA ALA A 18 -9.19 29.84 -8.55
C ALA A 18 -9.99 28.90 -9.48
N ALA A 19 -9.61 28.79 -10.76
CA ALA A 19 -10.24 27.90 -11.72
C ALA A 19 -9.90 26.41 -11.44
N ALA A 20 -8.65 26.12 -11.07
CA ALA A 20 -8.24 24.77 -10.66
C ALA A 20 -8.97 24.32 -9.39
N LEU A 21 -9.07 25.21 -8.39
CA LEU A 21 -9.79 24.94 -7.14
C LEU A 21 -11.29 24.70 -7.35
N ALA A 22 -11.90 25.31 -8.38
CA ALA A 22 -13.32 25.19 -8.66
C ALA A 22 -13.74 23.79 -9.12
N THR A 23 -12.80 22.96 -9.57
CA THR A 23 -13.10 21.61 -10.05
C THR A 23 -13.31 20.61 -8.92
N PHE A 24 -12.80 20.88 -7.72
CA PHE A 24 -12.89 19.98 -6.57
C PHE A 24 -14.19 20.17 -5.75
N PRO A 25 -14.66 19.12 -5.05
CA PRO A 25 -15.69 19.21 -4.03
C PRO A 25 -15.39 20.32 -3.00
N PRO A 26 -16.42 20.99 -2.42
CA PRO A 26 -16.22 22.14 -1.54
C PRO A 26 -15.28 21.90 -0.34
N SER A 27 -15.31 20.70 0.24
CA SER A 27 -14.45 20.29 1.36
C SER A 27 -12.97 20.28 0.97
N ILE A 28 -12.65 19.57 -0.12
CA ILE A 28 -11.30 19.49 -0.70
C ILE A 28 -10.82 20.87 -1.13
N ARG A 29 -11.69 21.67 -1.76
CA ARG A 29 -11.36 23.05 -2.15
C ARG A 29 -10.92 23.91 -0.96
N ARG A 30 -11.63 23.82 0.18
CA ARG A 30 -11.25 24.54 1.40
C ARG A 30 -9.91 24.04 1.94
N ALA A 31 -9.72 22.72 1.98
CA ALA A 31 -8.49 22.10 2.45
C ALA A 31 -7.27 22.56 1.62
N LEU A 32 -7.39 22.58 0.29
CA LEU A 32 -6.33 23.01 -0.62
C LEU A 32 -6.01 24.51 -0.51
N ALA A 33 -7.00 25.34 -0.18
CA ALA A 33 -6.85 26.80 -0.11
C ALA A 33 -6.13 27.30 1.15
N ILE A 34 -6.03 26.48 2.20
CA ILE A 34 -5.35 26.85 3.45
C ILE A 34 -3.87 26.45 3.31
N PRO A 35 -2.91 27.38 3.47
CA PRO A 35 -1.49 27.08 3.36
C PRO A 35 -1.00 26.24 4.55
N ALA A 36 0.08 25.51 4.32
CA ALA A 36 0.79 24.78 5.36
C ALA A 36 1.51 25.74 6.29
N HIS A 37 1.49 25.44 7.57
CA HIS A 37 2.44 26.01 8.53
C HIS A 37 3.87 25.61 8.12
N HIS A 38 4.81 26.55 8.14
CA HIS A 38 6.13 26.34 7.57
C HIS A 38 7.18 27.21 8.27
N ASP A 39 7.37 26.96 9.56
CA ASP A 39 8.36 27.68 10.37
C ASP A 39 9.73 27.00 10.29
N THR A 40 9.75 25.66 10.31
CA THR A 40 10.99 24.86 10.28
C THR A 40 11.28 24.25 8.92
N GLY A 41 10.26 24.05 8.08
CA GLY A 41 10.38 23.30 6.83
C GLY A 41 10.58 21.80 7.05
N THR A 42 10.13 21.28 8.21
CA THR A 42 10.30 19.89 8.61
C THR A 42 9.03 19.31 9.21
N ILE A 43 9.02 18.01 9.51
CA ILE A 43 7.92 17.35 10.22
C ILE A 43 7.54 18.03 11.55
N LYS A 44 8.43 18.84 12.15
CA LYS A 44 8.12 19.55 13.40
C LYS A 44 7.04 20.63 13.25
N ASP A 45 6.73 21.05 12.01
CA ASP A 45 5.65 22.00 11.72
C ASP A 45 4.25 21.38 11.87
N VAL A 46 4.14 20.04 11.79
CA VAL A 46 2.91 19.33 12.15
C VAL A 46 2.65 19.54 13.64
N GLN A 47 1.43 19.76 14.09
CA GLN A 47 1.08 19.75 15.53
C GLN A 47 0.04 18.68 15.86
N HIS A 48 -0.80 18.33 14.88
CA HIS A 48 -1.86 17.33 15.05
C HIS A 48 -1.76 16.25 13.98
N VAL A 49 -1.90 15.00 14.40
CA VAL A 49 -2.03 13.84 13.51
C VAL A 49 -3.38 13.19 13.82
N VAL A 50 -4.28 13.22 12.84
CA VAL A 50 -5.60 12.57 12.90
C VAL A 50 -5.53 11.30 12.09
N LEU A 51 -5.90 10.19 12.71
CA LEU A 51 -5.85 8.85 12.14
C LEU A 51 -7.29 8.35 11.99
N LEU A 52 -7.69 8.03 10.77
CA LEU A 52 -9.00 7.49 10.42
C LEU A 52 -8.81 6.17 9.67
N MET A 53 -9.27 5.07 10.27
CA MET A 53 -9.23 3.75 9.66
C MET A 53 -10.64 3.28 9.30
N MET A 54 -10.89 3.16 8.00
CA MET A 54 -12.11 2.65 7.38
C MET A 54 -12.04 1.12 7.23
N GLU A 55 -13.07 0.53 6.64
CA GLU A 55 -13.33 -0.91 6.49
C GLU A 55 -13.98 -1.13 5.12
N ASN A 56 -13.78 -2.12 4.28
CA ASN A 56 -12.78 -3.16 4.13
C ASN A 56 -12.53 -3.15 2.60
N ARG A 57 -11.42 -2.62 2.10
CA ARG A 57 -11.25 -2.35 0.65
C ARG A 57 -9.82 -2.61 0.19
N SER A 58 -9.67 -3.35 -0.93
CA SER A 58 -8.38 -3.49 -1.60
C SER A 58 -8.02 -2.22 -2.35
N PHE A 59 -6.72 -1.96 -2.56
CA PHE A 59 -6.29 -0.83 -3.37
C PHE A 59 -6.84 -0.93 -4.81
N ASP A 60 -6.67 -2.09 -5.47
CA ASP A 60 -7.17 -2.28 -6.83
C ASP A 60 -8.70 -2.13 -6.96
N SER A 61 -9.47 -2.49 -5.93
CA SER A 61 -10.93 -2.30 -5.95
C SER A 61 -11.32 -0.82 -6.10
N TYR A 62 -10.49 0.11 -5.59
CA TYR A 62 -10.73 1.55 -5.70
C TYR A 62 -9.88 2.22 -6.76
N PHE A 63 -8.74 1.66 -7.14
CA PHE A 63 -7.74 2.40 -7.90
C PHE A 63 -7.07 1.59 -9.01
N GLY A 64 -7.45 0.34 -9.23
CA GLY A 64 -6.86 -0.51 -10.27
C GLY A 64 -6.99 0.09 -11.67
N THR A 65 -8.06 0.85 -11.94
CA THR A 65 -8.26 1.57 -13.21
C THR A 65 -7.78 3.03 -13.18
N PHE A 66 -7.29 3.53 -12.03
CA PHE A 66 -6.91 4.93 -11.89
C PHE A 66 -5.66 5.28 -12.68
N LYS A 67 -5.59 6.51 -13.17
CA LYS A 67 -4.42 7.01 -13.87
C LYS A 67 -3.23 7.17 -12.91
N GLY A 68 -2.02 6.82 -13.38
CA GLY A 68 -0.76 7.13 -12.69
C GLY A 68 -0.54 6.42 -11.35
N VAL A 69 -1.16 5.25 -11.17
CA VAL A 69 -0.91 4.33 -10.04
C VAL A 69 -0.59 2.95 -10.58
N ARG A 70 0.04 2.08 -9.78
CA ARG A 70 0.21 0.67 -10.16
C ARG A 70 -1.11 -0.10 -9.99
N GLY A 71 -1.80 -0.36 -11.10
CA GLY A 71 -3.12 -0.98 -11.15
C GLY A 71 -3.24 -2.07 -12.24
N TYR A 72 -4.43 -2.27 -12.80
CA TYR A 72 -4.73 -3.34 -13.77
C TYR A 72 -3.96 -3.26 -15.10
N GLY A 73 -3.32 -2.13 -15.38
CA GLY A 73 -2.43 -1.91 -16.51
C GLY A 73 -0.96 -2.22 -16.22
N ASP A 74 -0.63 -2.85 -15.09
CA ASP A 74 0.75 -3.22 -14.77
C ASP A 74 1.27 -4.29 -15.73
N ARG A 75 2.35 -3.96 -16.45
CA ARG A 75 3.02 -4.84 -17.42
C ARG A 75 3.89 -5.90 -16.74
N PHE A 76 4.17 -5.73 -15.45
CA PHE A 76 5.02 -6.62 -14.68
C PHE A 76 4.23 -7.52 -13.69
N ALA A 77 2.97 -7.81 -14.01
CA ALA A 77 2.12 -8.69 -13.21
C ALA A 77 2.76 -10.07 -12.97
N VAL A 78 2.42 -10.66 -11.83
CA VAL A 78 2.92 -11.99 -11.43
C VAL A 78 2.50 -13.04 -12.48
N PRO A 79 3.44 -13.85 -13.02
CA PRO A 79 3.11 -14.93 -13.95
C PRO A 79 2.33 -16.04 -13.25
N ALA A 80 1.36 -16.65 -13.96
CA ALA A 80 0.48 -17.69 -13.42
C ALA A 80 0.64 -19.02 -14.17
N SER A 81 0.43 -20.14 -13.47
CA SER A 81 0.59 -21.50 -14.00
C SER A 81 -0.40 -21.86 -15.11
N ASN A 82 -1.47 -21.08 -15.29
CA ASN A 82 -2.41 -21.19 -16.40
C ASN A 82 -1.86 -20.64 -17.74
N GLY A 83 -0.59 -20.23 -17.78
CA GLY A 83 0.05 -19.67 -18.97
C GLY A 83 -0.23 -18.17 -19.18
N GLN A 84 -0.97 -17.54 -18.26
CA GLN A 84 -1.26 -16.10 -18.26
C GLN A 84 -0.54 -15.41 -17.07
N ASN A 85 -1.20 -14.45 -16.44
CA ASN A 85 -0.73 -13.75 -15.24
C ASN A 85 -1.86 -13.67 -14.21
N VAL A 86 -1.58 -13.12 -13.03
CA VAL A 86 -2.54 -13.01 -11.92
C VAL A 86 -3.76 -12.13 -12.22
N PHE A 87 -3.87 -11.45 -13.36
CA PHE A 87 -5.15 -10.83 -13.69
C PHE A 87 -6.18 -11.85 -14.21
N PHE A 88 -5.73 -13.04 -14.62
CA PHE A 88 -6.56 -14.15 -15.09
C PHE A 88 -6.59 -15.24 -14.01
N GLN A 89 -7.60 -15.18 -13.16
CA GLN A 89 -7.77 -16.07 -12.03
C GLN A 89 -8.44 -17.38 -12.47
N THR A 90 -7.87 -18.51 -12.08
CA THR A 90 -8.54 -19.80 -12.28
C THR A 90 -9.62 -19.98 -11.21
N TYR A 91 -10.83 -20.33 -11.64
CA TYR A 91 -11.97 -20.63 -10.76
C TYR A 91 -12.38 -22.09 -10.96
N THR A 92 -12.12 -22.93 -9.98
CA THR A 92 -12.31 -24.39 -10.08
C THR A 92 -13.65 -24.87 -9.55
N LYS A 93 -14.49 -23.98 -9.03
CA LYS A 93 -15.83 -24.34 -8.53
C LYS A 93 -16.90 -24.41 -9.64
N THR A 94 -16.49 -24.45 -10.91
CA THR A 94 -17.33 -24.72 -12.09
C THR A 94 -16.83 -25.96 -12.81
N GLU A 95 -17.70 -26.62 -13.58
CA GLU A 95 -17.33 -27.76 -14.43
C GLU A 95 -17.70 -27.45 -15.90
N PRO A 96 -16.72 -27.26 -16.81
CA PRO A 96 -15.27 -27.22 -16.54
C PRO A 96 -14.84 -25.96 -15.75
N ALA A 97 -13.62 -25.97 -15.21
CA ALA A 97 -13.03 -24.79 -14.57
C ALA A 97 -12.99 -23.59 -15.53
N THR A 98 -13.19 -22.39 -14.99
CA THR A 98 -13.29 -21.13 -15.77
C THR A 98 -12.18 -20.15 -15.40
N ILE A 99 -12.01 -19.10 -16.21
CA ILE A 99 -11.12 -17.98 -15.93
C ILE A 99 -11.96 -16.75 -15.55
N CYS A 100 -11.66 -16.18 -14.39
CA CYS A 100 -12.25 -14.93 -13.90
C CYS A 100 -11.25 -13.77 -14.05
N THR A 101 -11.74 -12.61 -14.46
CA THR A 101 -10.99 -11.35 -14.47
C THR A 101 -11.72 -10.34 -13.60
N SER A 102 -11.03 -9.28 -13.18
CA SER A 102 -11.68 -8.17 -12.49
C SER A 102 -12.80 -7.56 -13.33
N TYR A 103 -13.92 -7.20 -12.69
CA TYR A 103 -15.11 -6.65 -13.34
C TYR A 103 -15.67 -5.44 -12.58
N HIS A 104 -16.25 -4.50 -13.33
CA HIS A 104 -16.78 -3.26 -12.77
C HIS A 104 -18.10 -3.53 -12.03
N LEU A 105 -18.16 -3.09 -10.78
CA LEU A 105 -19.39 -2.96 -10.01
C LEU A 105 -20.12 -1.69 -10.48
N ASP A 106 -20.81 -1.80 -11.60
CA ASP A 106 -21.51 -0.70 -12.27
C ASP A 106 -22.86 -0.42 -11.58
N GLU A 107 -22.99 0.76 -10.95
CA GLU A 107 -24.22 1.15 -10.26
C GLU A 107 -25.44 1.32 -11.18
N THR A 108 -25.22 1.48 -12.49
CA THR A 108 -26.28 1.56 -13.48
C THR A 108 -26.85 0.18 -13.86
N GLN A 109 -26.12 -0.89 -13.54
CA GLN A 109 -26.50 -2.28 -13.83
C GLN A 109 -27.01 -3.04 -12.61
N GLY A 110 -26.78 -2.52 -11.39
CA GLY A 110 -27.27 -3.15 -10.18
C GLY A 110 -26.72 -2.53 -8.90
N ASN A 111 -26.84 -3.29 -7.81
CA ASN A 111 -26.41 -2.85 -6.48
C ASN A 111 -24.89 -2.95 -6.30
N ALA A 112 -24.16 -1.99 -6.89
CA ALA A 112 -22.71 -1.89 -6.76
C ALA A 112 -22.27 -1.50 -5.34
N LEU A 113 -22.96 -0.54 -4.72
CA LEU A 113 -22.56 0.06 -3.44
C LEU A 113 -22.74 -0.87 -2.24
N ARG A 114 -23.58 -1.91 -2.37
CA ARG A 114 -23.79 -2.96 -1.37
C ARG A 114 -23.69 -4.34 -2.02
N ALA A 115 -22.61 -4.57 -2.76
CA ALA A 115 -22.37 -5.81 -3.49
C ALA A 115 -22.18 -7.05 -2.59
N GLY A 116 -21.88 -6.85 -1.31
CA GLY A 116 -21.68 -7.91 -0.31
C GLY A 116 -20.27 -7.92 0.27
N SER A 117 -19.99 -8.91 1.11
CA SER A 117 -18.66 -9.17 1.67
C SER A 117 -18.10 -10.49 1.11
N THR A 118 -16.79 -10.68 1.19
CA THR A 118 -16.14 -11.95 0.84
C THR A 118 -15.39 -12.53 2.04
N PRO A 119 -15.08 -13.83 2.09
CA PRO A 119 -14.29 -14.40 3.18
C PRO A 119 -12.97 -13.64 3.41
N HIS A 120 -12.63 -13.33 4.66
CA HIS A 120 -11.39 -12.61 4.99
C HIS A 120 -10.81 -13.05 6.35
N THR A 121 -10.97 -14.33 6.69
CA THR A 121 -10.27 -14.94 7.84
C THR A 121 -8.81 -15.28 7.47
N TRP A 122 -8.00 -15.66 8.46
CA TRP A 122 -6.63 -16.12 8.22
C TRP A 122 -6.53 -17.22 7.16
N SER A 123 -7.40 -18.24 7.24
CA SER A 123 -7.29 -19.43 6.40
C SER A 123 -7.58 -19.13 4.93
N ASP A 124 -8.67 -18.41 4.65
CA ASP A 124 -9.05 -18.02 3.29
C ASP A 124 -8.13 -16.93 2.71
N SER A 125 -7.58 -16.05 3.55
CA SER A 125 -6.62 -15.03 3.10
C SER A 125 -5.27 -15.66 2.74
N GLN A 126 -4.77 -16.59 3.55
CA GLN A 126 -3.59 -17.39 3.23
C GLN A 126 -3.80 -18.26 1.97
N ALA A 127 -5.01 -18.81 1.79
CA ALA A 127 -5.35 -19.58 0.59
C ALA A 127 -5.40 -18.71 -0.67
N ALA A 128 -5.91 -17.48 -0.59
CA ALA A 128 -5.94 -16.54 -1.71
C ALA A 128 -4.54 -16.04 -2.09
N TRP A 129 -3.71 -15.75 -1.08
CA TRP A 129 -2.32 -15.35 -1.28
C TRP A 129 -1.47 -16.48 -1.87
N ASP A 130 -1.70 -17.73 -1.43
CA ASP A 130 -1.03 -18.95 -1.90
C ASP A 130 0.48 -18.79 -1.95
N HIS A 131 1.07 -18.37 -0.82
CA HIS A 131 2.49 -18.06 -0.69
C HIS A 131 3.03 -17.05 -1.72
N GLY A 132 2.18 -16.27 -2.39
CA GLY A 132 2.53 -15.30 -3.44
C GLY A 132 2.19 -15.71 -4.87
N ARG A 133 1.58 -16.88 -5.10
CA ARG A 133 1.15 -17.30 -6.46
C ARG A 133 -0.09 -16.54 -6.92
N MET A 134 -1.00 -16.24 -6.00
CA MET A 134 -2.11 -15.28 -6.19
C MET A 134 -2.96 -15.49 -7.45
N SER A 135 -3.18 -16.74 -7.89
CA SER A 135 -3.86 -17.08 -9.15
C SER A 135 -5.21 -17.80 -9.00
N ARG A 136 -5.67 -17.99 -7.75
CA ARG A 136 -6.94 -18.68 -7.38
C ARG A 136 -7.72 -17.92 -6.31
N TRP A 137 -7.68 -16.60 -6.38
CA TRP A 137 -8.36 -15.69 -5.48
C TRP A 137 -9.87 -15.97 -5.33
N PRO A 138 -10.67 -16.13 -6.40
CA PRO A 138 -12.10 -16.41 -6.27
C PRO A 138 -12.43 -17.80 -5.70
N ASP A 139 -11.50 -18.77 -5.74
CA ASP A 139 -11.70 -20.07 -5.08
C ASP A 139 -11.63 -19.93 -3.56
N ALA A 140 -10.66 -19.18 -3.06
CA ALA A 140 -10.46 -18.95 -1.63
C ALA A 140 -11.50 -17.97 -1.05
N LYS A 141 -11.92 -16.99 -1.86
CA LYS A 141 -12.86 -15.95 -1.50
C LYS A 141 -14.23 -16.30 -2.08
N THR A 142 -14.67 -15.53 -3.07
CA THR A 142 -15.79 -15.81 -3.97
C THR A 142 -15.56 -15.04 -5.27
N PRO A 143 -16.28 -15.29 -6.37
CA PRO A 143 -16.19 -14.47 -7.57
C PRO A 143 -16.38 -12.96 -7.33
N LEU A 144 -17.16 -12.57 -6.31
CA LEU A 144 -17.35 -11.16 -5.92
C LEU A 144 -16.03 -10.44 -5.60
N SER A 145 -15.03 -11.16 -5.10
CA SER A 145 -13.70 -10.60 -4.79
C SER A 145 -13.01 -9.95 -5.99
N MET A 146 -13.44 -10.25 -7.22
CA MET A 146 -12.90 -9.66 -8.44
C MET A 146 -13.56 -8.31 -8.80
N GLY A 147 -14.52 -7.83 -8.02
CA GLY A 147 -15.21 -6.56 -8.24
C GLY A 147 -14.32 -5.33 -8.00
N TYR A 148 -14.46 -4.31 -8.83
CA TYR A 148 -13.85 -2.98 -8.63
C TYR A 148 -14.84 -1.85 -8.93
N TYR A 149 -14.53 -0.66 -8.41
CA TYR A 149 -15.32 0.56 -8.58
C TYR A 149 -14.64 1.56 -9.52
N GLU A 150 -15.46 2.31 -10.26
CA GLU A 150 -15.00 3.45 -11.05
C GLU A 150 -15.28 4.77 -10.35
N THR A 151 -14.92 5.87 -11.00
CA THR A 151 -15.15 7.22 -10.46
C THR A 151 -16.63 7.52 -10.17
N ALA A 152 -17.56 6.86 -10.88
CA ALA A 152 -18.99 7.04 -10.66
C ALA A 152 -19.42 6.60 -9.24
N GLU A 153 -18.91 5.47 -8.76
CA GLU A 153 -19.29 4.91 -7.45
C GLU A 153 -18.48 5.48 -6.27
N VAL A 154 -17.24 5.91 -6.53
CA VAL A 154 -16.32 6.45 -5.49
C VAL A 154 -15.77 7.85 -5.80
N PRO A 155 -16.62 8.84 -6.15
CA PRO A 155 -16.16 10.13 -6.68
C PRO A 155 -15.37 10.95 -5.67
N PHE A 156 -15.73 10.88 -4.38
CA PHE A 156 -15.03 11.63 -3.34
C PHE A 156 -13.63 11.07 -3.08
N GLN A 157 -13.50 9.74 -3.02
CA GLN A 157 -12.24 9.03 -2.86
C GLN A 157 -11.26 9.33 -4.01
N ARG A 158 -11.74 9.31 -5.26
CA ARG A 158 -10.94 9.67 -6.45
C ARG A 158 -10.54 11.15 -6.44
N ALA A 159 -11.47 12.05 -6.13
CA ALA A 159 -11.17 13.48 -6.01
C ALA A 159 -10.15 13.78 -4.90
N LEU A 160 -10.17 13.02 -3.80
CA LEU A 160 -9.20 13.14 -2.72
C LEU A 160 -7.80 12.69 -3.18
N ALA A 161 -7.73 11.61 -3.95
CA ALA A 161 -6.48 11.17 -4.58
C ALA A 161 -5.95 12.22 -5.56
N ASP A 162 -6.80 12.84 -6.38
CA ASP A 162 -6.35 13.93 -7.27
C ASP A 162 -5.90 15.19 -6.52
N ALA A 163 -6.36 15.41 -5.29
CA ALA A 163 -5.99 16.59 -4.51
C ALA A 163 -4.71 16.40 -3.69
N PHE A 164 -4.53 15.22 -3.10
CA PHE A 164 -3.48 14.95 -2.11
C PHE A 164 -2.62 13.75 -2.49
N THR A 165 -1.73 13.33 -1.59
CA THR A 165 -0.86 12.18 -1.85
C THR A 165 -1.62 10.88 -1.60
N LEU A 166 -1.66 10.01 -2.61
CA LEU A 166 -2.15 8.63 -2.53
C LEU A 166 -0.95 7.67 -2.43
N CYS A 167 -0.93 6.81 -1.42
CA CYS A 167 0.10 5.78 -1.28
C CYS A 167 -0.36 4.51 -2.02
N ASP A 168 0.24 4.19 -3.18
CA ASP A 168 -0.15 3.04 -4.01
C ASP A 168 0.60 1.74 -3.68
N HIS A 169 1.38 1.77 -2.60
CA HIS A 169 2.13 0.63 -2.08
C HIS A 169 1.97 0.49 -0.54
N TYR A 170 0.78 0.82 -0.04
CA TYR A 170 0.39 0.66 1.36
C TYR A 170 -0.39 -0.64 1.56
N HIS A 171 0.03 -1.47 2.51
CA HIS A 171 -0.48 -2.80 2.78
C HIS A 171 -1.25 -2.86 4.10
N CYS A 172 -2.22 -3.78 4.20
CA CYS A 172 -2.71 -4.18 5.52
C CYS A 172 -1.60 -4.90 6.30
N GLY A 173 -1.72 -4.88 7.63
CA GLY A 173 -0.70 -5.41 8.53
C GLY A 173 -0.43 -6.91 8.33
N MET A 174 -1.44 -7.71 7.98
CA MET A 174 -1.33 -9.15 7.77
C MET A 174 -2.44 -9.73 6.88
N HIS A 175 -2.26 -10.97 6.42
CA HIS A 175 -3.24 -11.76 5.66
C HIS A 175 -4.37 -12.28 6.55
N ALA A 176 -5.19 -11.38 7.11
CA ALA A 176 -6.30 -11.73 8.00
C ALA A 176 -7.36 -10.61 8.06
N GLY A 177 -8.35 -10.77 8.94
CA GLY A 177 -9.47 -9.85 9.10
C GLY A 177 -9.14 -8.58 9.93
N THR A 178 -10.18 -7.79 10.18
CA THR A 178 -10.19 -6.50 10.87
C THR A 178 -9.30 -6.42 12.12
N ILE A 179 -9.53 -7.28 13.11
CA ILE A 179 -8.96 -7.11 14.45
C ILE A 179 -7.46 -7.35 14.44
N ALA A 180 -7.02 -8.42 13.78
CA ALA A 180 -5.60 -8.75 13.69
C ALA A 180 -4.80 -7.63 12.98
N ASN A 181 -5.40 -6.99 11.97
CA ASN A 181 -4.82 -5.81 11.31
C ASN A 181 -4.84 -4.56 12.20
N ARG A 182 -5.95 -4.27 12.88
CA ARG A 182 -6.07 -3.13 13.81
C ARG A 182 -5.08 -3.22 14.97
N LEU A 183 -4.67 -4.41 15.41
CA LEU A 183 -3.64 -4.57 16.43
C LEU A 183 -2.26 -4.02 15.99
N PHE A 184 -1.89 -4.14 14.71
CA PHE A 184 -0.69 -3.47 14.18
C PHE A 184 -0.82 -1.95 14.21
N TYR A 185 -2.01 -1.43 13.91
CA TYR A 185 -2.31 0.00 13.93
C TYR A 185 -2.33 0.59 15.35
N PHE A 186 -2.80 -0.15 16.35
CA PHE A 186 -2.88 0.32 17.75
C PHE A 186 -1.65 0.01 18.61
N SER A 187 -0.86 -1.00 18.24
CA SER A 187 0.23 -1.51 19.11
C SER A 187 1.50 -1.97 18.37
N GLY A 188 1.52 -1.93 17.04
CA GLY A 188 2.68 -2.33 16.23
C GLY A 188 2.88 -3.84 16.06
N THR A 189 2.02 -4.68 16.65
CA THR A 189 2.11 -6.14 16.58
C THR A 189 0.75 -6.80 16.77
N ASN A 190 0.58 -8.05 16.31
CA ASN A 190 -0.56 -8.91 16.65
C ASN A 190 -0.29 -9.82 17.86
N GLY A 191 0.77 -9.54 18.65
CA GLY A 191 1.09 -10.26 19.88
C GLY A 191 2.53 -10.81 20.00
N PRO A 192 3.17 -11.34 18.94
CA PRO A 192 4.48 -12.01 19.08
C PRO A 192 5.60 -11.12 19.60
N SER A 193 5.59 -9.84 19.22
CA SER A 193 6.55 -8.84 19.71
C SER A 193 6.05 -8.09 20.95
N GLY A 194 4.86 -8.45 21.45
CA GLY A 194 4.13 -7.75 22.50
C GLY A 194 4.91 -7.68 23.81
N VAL A 195 4.80 -6.52 24.47
CA VAL A 195 5.42 -6.25 25.79
C VAL A 195 4.31 -6.03 26.81
N SER A 196 4.27 -6.90 27.81
CA SER A 196 3.31 -6.85 28.91
C SER A 196 3.50 -5.57 29.74
N PRO A 197 2.42 -4.80 30.00
CA PRO A 197 2.50 -3.64 30.87
C PRO A 197 2.62 -4.01 32.36
N ALA A 198 2.40 -5.27 32.73
CA ALA A 198 2.44 -5.73 34.13
C ALA A 198 3.87 -5.94 34.64
N ASP A 199 4.76 -6.45 33.79
CA ASP A 199 6.11 -6.89 34.16
C ASP A 199 7.19 -6.55 33.12
N GLY A 200 6.81 -5.97 31.96
CA GLY A 200 7.72 -5.71 30.85
C GLY A 200 8.14 -6.96 30.06
N GLY A 201 7.56 -8.13 30.39
CA GLY A 201 7.85 -9.41 29.73
C GLY A 201 7.28 -9.51 28.32
N LYS A 202 7.80 -10.44 27.50
CA LYS A 202 7.24 -10.75 26.18
C LYS A 202 6.00 -11.63 26.30
N THR A 203 4.93 -11.29 25.58
CA THR A 203 3.65 -12.02 25.65
C THR A 203 3.64 -13.35 24.88
N SER A 204 4.47 -13.49 23.84
CA SER A 204 4.66 -14.74 23.06
C SER A 204 3.36 -15.42 22.59
N VAL A 205 2.35 -14.62 22.22
CA VAL A 205 1.06 -15.08 21.69
C VAL A 205 0.79 -14.52 20.30
N ALA A 206 -0.20 -15.06 19.58
CA ALA A 206 -0.64 -14.53 18.30
C ALA A 206 -2.17 -14.39 18.19
N VAL A 207 -2.61 -13.28 17.61
CA VAL A 207 -4.00 -13.01 17.21
C VAL A 207 -4.10 -12.98 15.68
N LEU A 208 -5.07 -13.71 15.14
CA LEU A 208 -5.27 -13.87 13.69
C LEU A 208 -6.74 -13.70 13.27
N ASN A 209 -7.68 -14.03 14.14
CA ASN A 209 -9.12 -13.89 13.90
C ASN A 209 -9.75 -12.83 14.81
N ASN A 210 -10.88 -12.28 14.36
CA ASN A 210 -11.66 -11.30 15.09
C ASN A 210 -12.20 -11.87 16.41
N GLN A 211 -11.91 -11.18 17.51
CA GLN A 211 -12.44 -11.43 18.85
C GLN A 211 -12.55 -10.11 19.61
N TYR A 212 -13.38 -10.08 20.65
CA TYR A 212 -13.62 -8.91 21.50
C TYR A 212 -14.18 -7.69 20.74
N ASN A 213 -14.92 -7.93 19.66
CA ASN A 213 -15.40 -6.91 18.73
C ASN A 213 -16.93 -6.90 18.57
N ALA A 214 -17.67 -7.39 19.57
CA ALA A 214 -19.13 -7.38 19.57
C ALA A 214 -19.68 -5.99 19.95
N GLY A 215 -19.72 -5.06 18.99
CA GLY A 215 -20.08 -3.67 19.27
C GLY A 215 -19.07 -3.05 20.23
N ASN A 216 -19.52 -2.38 21.28
CA ASN A 216 -18.61 -1.73 22.22
C ASN A 216 -17.95 -2.65 23.27
N ASP A 217 -17.98 -3.98 23.08
CA ASP A 217 -17.52 -5.04 23.99
C ASP A 217 -16.74 -4.55 25.23
N ILE A 218 -17.43 -4.63 26.37
CA ILE A 218 -16.92 -4.25 27.69
C ILE A 218 -16.85 -5.52 28.53
N GLY A 219 -15.96 -6.43 28.14
CA GLY A 219 -15.70 -7.67 28.86
C GLY A 219 -14.87 -7.49 30.14
N PRO A 220 -14.72 -8.56 30.94
CA PRO A 220 -13.96 -8.52 32.19
C PRO A 220 -12.46 -8.37 31.94
N SER A 221 -11.73 -7.76 32.88
CA SER A 221 -10.26 -7.58 32.80
C SER A 221 -9.46 -8.89 32.83
N THR A 222 -10.10 -10.00 33.17
CA THR A 222 -9.51 -11.35 33.07
C THR A 222 -9.40 -11.85 31.63
N GLU A 223 -10.09 -11.21 30.68
CA GLU A 223 -10.12 -11.54 29.26
C GLU A 223 -9.61 -10.37 28.41
N GLY A 224 -8.95 -10.69 27.29
CA GLY A 224 -8.39 -9.69 26.40
C GLY A 224 -6.90 -9.84 26.16
N TRP A 225 -6.38 -8.92 25.37
CA TRP A 225 -4.97 -8.82 24.97
C TRP A 225 -4.10 -8.31 26.13
N THR A 226 -2.83 -8.71 26.15
CA THR A 226 -1.97 -8.58 27.35
C THR A 226 -0.71 -7.75 27.14
N TRP A 227 -0.57 -7.04 26.02
CA TRP A 227 0.59 -6.19 25.73
C TRP A 227 0.21 -4.70 25.67
N THR A 228 1.21 -3.83 25.70
CA THR A 228 1.04 -2.38 25.77
C THR A 228 0.55 -1.81 24.44
N THR A 229 -0.36 -0.84 24.46
CA THR A 229 -0.81 -0.09 23.27
C THR A 229 0.01 1.18 23.06
N TYR A 230 -0.02 1.75 21.85
CA TYR A 230 0.71 3.00 21.57
C TYR A 230 0.14 4.22 22.31
N ALA A 231 -1.18 4.25 22.56
CA ALA A 231 -1.82 5.34 23.32
C ALA A 231 -1.28 5.45 24.75
N GLU A 232 -0.96 4.33 25.40
CA GLU A 232 -0.31 4.34 26.72
C GLU A 232 1.11 4.92 26.64
N ARG A 233 1.83 4.70 25.54
CA ARG A 233 3.16 5.29 25.33
C ARG A 233 3.07 6.80 25.16
N LEU A 234 2.08 7.28 24.41
CA LEU A 234 1.80 8.71 24.29
C LEU A 234 1.43 9.31 25.64
N GLN A 235 0.57 8.61 26.41
CA GLN A 235 0.19 9.02 27.76
C GLN A 235 1.41 9.16 28.67
N GLN A 236 2.30 8.18 28.68
CA GLN A 236 3.53 8.19 29.48
C GLN A 236 4.49 9.31 29.05
N ALA A 237 4.58 9.60 27.75
CA ALA A 237 5.43 10.65 27.21
C ALA A 237 4.84 12.07 27.35
N GLY A 238 3.62 12.21 27.89
CA GLY A 238 2.94 13.51 28.00
C GLY A 238 2.51 14.10 26.65
N VAL A 239 2.41 13.29 25.60
CA VAL A 239 1.89 13.70 24.29
C VAL A 239 0.38 13.63 24.34
N SER A 240 -0.33 14.73 24.08
CA SER A 240 -1.79 14.76 24.16
C SER A 240 -2.43 13.85 23.10
N TRP A 241 -3.39 13.03 23.51
CA TRP A 241 -4.06 12.09 22.62
C TRP A 241 -5.52 11.89 22.99
N LYS A 242 -6.35 11.43 22.04
CA LYS A 242 -7.77 11.10 22.28
C LYS A 242 -8.31 10.13 21.22
N VAL A 243 -9.27 9.29 21.61
CA VAL A 243 -10.10 8.51 20.68
C VAL A 243 -11.46 9.19 20.57
N TYR A 244 -11.84 9.59 19.37
CA TYR A 244 -13.18 10.07 19.05
C TYR A 244 -14.03 8.88 18.60
N GLN A 245 -15.02 8.51 19.40
CA GLN A 245 -15.93 7.39 19.14
C GLN A 245 -17.28 7.59 19.81
N SER A 246 -18.30 6.93 19.26
CA SER A 246 -19.60 6.74 19.89
C SER A 246 -19.70 5.33 20.45
N LEU A 247 -19.90 5.17 21.77
CA LEU A 247 -19.98 3.81 22.34
C LEU A 247 -21.29 3.08 22.04
N ILE A 248 -22.33 3.77 21.54
CA ILE A 248 -23.53 3.09 21.04
C ILE A 248 -23.33 2.47 19.64
N ASP A 249 -22.30 2.93 18.92
CA ASP A 249 -21.88 2.39 17.64
C ASP A 249 -20.43 2.80 17.33
N ASN A 250 -19.49 1.91 17.68
CA ASN A 250 -18.08 2.01 17.31
C ASN A 250 -17.63 0.86 16.41
N CYS A 251 -18.58 0.11 15.81
CA CYS A 251 -18.35 -1.07 14.98
C CYS A 251 -17.44 -2.17 15.61
N GLY A 252 -17.20 -2.17 16.94
CA GLY A 252 -16.20 -3.05 17.54
C GLY A 252 -14.78 -2.83 17.05
N CYS A 253 -14.48 -1.62 16.58
CA CYS A 253 -13.24 -1.27 15.89
C CYS A 253 -12.22 -0.52 16.77
N ASN A 254 -12.56 -0.29 18.05
CA ASN A 254 -11.65 0.29 19.03
C ASN A 254 -10.96 -0.80 19.86
N GLU A 255 -9.85 -1.33 19.35
CA GLU A 255 -9.14 -2.43 20.00
C GLU A 255 -8.54 -2.08 21.36
N MET A 256 -8.37 -0.80 21.70
CA MET A 256 -7.85 -0.44 23.03
C MET A 256 -8.73 -1.03 24.14
N MET A 257 -10.05 -1.11 23.93
CA MET A 257 -11.01 -1.68 24.89
C MET A 257 -10.92 -3.21 25.01
N SER A 258 -10.22 -3.87 24.10
CA SER A 258 -10.01 -5.33 24.07
C SER A 258 -8.81 -5.78 24.91
N PHE A 259 -8.03 -4.85 25.47
CA PHE A 259 -6.86 -5.18 26.30
C PHE A 259 -7.22 -5.29 27.80
N ARG A 260 -6.63 -6.27 28.49
CA ARG A 260 -6.94 -6.58 29.90
C ARG A 260 -6.73 -5.39 30.83
N HIS A 261 -5.65 -4.65 30.67
CA HIS A 261 -5.34 -3.49 31.51
C HIS A 261 -6.24 -2.29 31.22
N TRP A 262 -6.72 -2.13 29.98
CA TRP A 262 -7.76 -1.14 29.66
C TRP A 262 -9.10 -1.51 30.28
N ARG A 263 -9.48 -2.79 30.22
CA ARG A 263 -10.66 -3.32 30.91
C ARG A 263 -10.54 -3.16 32.43
N ALA A 264 -9.36 -3.34 33.00
CA ALA A 264 -9.09 -3.08 34.42
C ALA A 264 -9.28 -1.59 34.77
N GLN A 265 -8.87 -0.66 33.88
CA GLN A 265 -9.14 0.77 34.07
C GLN A 265 -10.64 1.08 34.02
N ILE A 266 -11.36 0.49 33.06
CA ILE A 266 -12.83 0.58 32.99
C ILE A 266 -13.45 0.04 34.29
N GLU A 267 -12.97 -1.10 34.80
CA GLU A 267 -13.40 -1.71 36.06
C GLU A 267 -13.10 -0.86 37.30
N GLN A 268 -12.11 0.03 37.26
CA GLN A 268 -11.81 0.95 38.36
C GLN A 268 -12.70 2.21 38.35
N MET A 269 -13.31 2.54 37.22
CA MET A 269 -14.25 3.66 37.14
C MET A 269 -15.46 3.45 38.07
N PRO A 270 -15.94 4.50 38.77
CA PRO A 270 -17.20 4.47 39.48
C PRO A 270 -18.33 4.00 38.57
N PRO A 271 -19.31 3.21 39.04
CA PRO A 271 -20.41 2.72 38.20
C PRO A 271 -21.16 3.83 37.46
N SER A 272 -21.27 5.03 38.05
CA SER A 272 -21.90 6.20 37.44
C SER A 272 -21.09 6.88 36.33
N ARG A 273 -19.80 6.51 36.17
CA ARG A 273 -18.87 7.05 35.16
C ARG A 273 -18.35 5.98 34.18
N ARG A 274 -18.69 4.72 34.39
CA ARG A 274 -18.21 3.61 33.55
C ARG A 274 -19.02 3.53 32.23
N PRO A 275 -18.36 3.22 31.10
CA PRO A 275 -19.01 2.68 29.91
C PRO A 275 -19.96 1.52 30.21
N VAL A 276 -21.08 1.45 29.48
CA VAL A 276 -22.08 0.38 29.60
C VAL A 276 -22.21 -0.35 28.26
N TYR A 277 -22.24 -1.68 28.32
CA TYR A 277 -22.36 -2.51 27.12
C TYR A 277 -23.72 -2.29 26.45
N VAL A 278 -23.71 -2.11 25.14
CA VAL A 278 -24.93 -2.04 24.34
C VAL A 278 -24.99 -3.22 23.35
N PRO A 279 -26.06 -4.03 23.36
CA PRO A 279 -26.12 -5.25 22.55
C PRO A 279 -26.38 -4.98 21.06
N ARG A 280 -26.75 -3.75 20.68
CA ARG A 280 -27.04 -3.35 19.31
C ARG A 280 -26.23 -2.12 18.95
N THR A 281 -25.38 -2.27 17.94
CA THR A 281 -24.66 -1.21 17.24
C THR A 281 -25.64 -0.42 16.37
N ASP A 282 -26.05 0.77 16.81
CA ASP A 282 -26.94 1.65 16.04
C ASP A 282 -26.78 3.10 16.50
N ILE A 283 -26.27 3.93 15.61
CA ILE A 283 -25.97 5.32 15.93
C ILE A 283 -27.20 6.20 16.19
N THR A 284 -28.41 5.72 15.90
CA THR A 284 -29.66 6.44 16.16
C THR A 284 -30.19 6.28 17.58
N GLN A 285 -29.59 5.39 18.38
CA GLN A 285 -29.94 5.20 19.78
C GLN A 285 -29.55 6.42 20.64
N PRO A 286 -30.17 6.62 21.82
CA PRO A 286 -29.67 7.61 22.77
C PRO A 286 -28.23 7.28 23.18
N ALA A 287 -27.28 8.18 22.88
CA ALA A 287 -25.85 7.98 23.18
C ALA A 287 -25.56 7.73 24.67
N THR A 288 -26.44 8.17 25.57
CA THR A 288 -26.36 7.92 27.02
C THR A 288 -26.64 6.47 27.42
N LEU A 289 -27.15 5.61 26.52
CA LEU A 289 -27.35 4.19 26.80
C LEU A 289 -26.03 3.46 27.09
N ALA A 290 -24.93 3.92 26.49
CA ALA A 290 -23.60 3.36 26.71
C ALA A 290 -22.87 3.98 27.91
N GLY A 291 -23.59 4.65 28.82
CA GLY A 291 -23.03 5.38 29.96
C GLY A 291 -22.95 6.88 29.72
N PRO A 292 -22.44 7.66 30.70
CA PRO A 292 -22.32 9.11 30.55
C PRO A 292 -21.28 9.49 29.50
N PHE A 293 -21.37 10.71 29.00
CA PHE A 293 -20.36 11.28 28.12
C PHE A 293 -19.04 11.49 28.87
N TYR A 294 -17.95 11.30 28.14
CA TYR A 294 -16.62 11.62 28.61
C TYR A 294 -16.54 13.11 29.00
N ASP A 295 -16.11 13.35 30.23
CA ASP A 295 -15.82 14.67 30.77
C ASP A 295 -14.36 14.70 31.22
N PRO A 296 -13.48 15.46 30.54
CA PRO A 296 -12.06 15.50 30.89
C PRO A 296 -11.81 16.03 32.30
N ALA A 297 -12.69 16.86 32.86
CA ALA A 297 -12.51 17.40 34.21
C ALA A 297 -12.80 16.36 35.31
N VAL A 298 -13.56 15.31 34.98
CA VAL A 298 -13.95 14.25 35.92
C VAL A 298 -13.21 12.96 35.63
N ASP A 299 -13.25 12.50 34.39
CA ASP A 299 -12.83 11.15 34.03
C ASP A 299 -11.31 11.00 33.95
N ASP A 300 -10.57 12.03 33.53
CA ASP A 300 -9.09 11.95 33.49
C ASP A 300 -8.48 11.85 34.89
N ALA A 301 -9.16 12.38 35.92
CA ALA A 301 -8.75 12.23 37.31
C ALA A 301 -9.04 10.82 37.86
N LEU A 302 -10.01 10.11 37.27
CA LEU A 302 -10.37 8.74 37.63
C LEU A 302 -9.51 7.71 36.88
N SER A 303 -9.27 7.94 35.59
CA SER A 303 -8.34 7.17 34.78
C SER A 303 -7.72 8.04 33.68
N PRO A 304 -6.39 8.09 33.57
CA PRO A 304 -5.73 8.82 32.49
C PRO A 304 -6.03 8.22 31.10
N LEU A 305 -6.58 7.01 31.03
CA LEU A 305 -6.95 6.34 29.78
C LEU A 305 -8.43 6.55 29.39
N ALA A 306 -9.22 7.27 30.20
CA ALA A 306 -10.66 7.42 29.97
C ALA A 306 -11.01 8.00 28.60
N LYS A 307 -10.19 8.90 28.06
CA LYS A 307 -10.31 9.45 26.70
C LYS A 307 -10.08 8.45 25.54
N GLY A 308 -9.70 7.21 25.85
CA GLY A 308 -9.59 6.12 24.88
C GLY A 308 -10.73 5.09 24.95
N PHE A 309 -11.47 5.02 26.05
CA PHE A 309 -12.58 4.06 26.23
C PHE A 309 -13.94 4.71 26.54
N GLY A 310 -13.99 6.02 26.83
CA GLY A 310 -15.21 6.75 27.13
C GLY A 310 -16.02 7.10 25.88
N ASN A 311 -17.30 7.45 26.08
CA ASN A 311 -18.14 7.97 25.00
C ASN A 311 -17.77 9.43 24.71
N THR A 312 -16.88 9.63 23.74
CA THR A 312 -16.30 10.94 23.41
C THR A 312 -17.08 11.69 22.32
N MET A 313 -18.13 11.09 21.77
CA MET A 313 -19.05 11.65 20.77
C MET A 313 -20.48 11.69 21.33
N PRO A 314 -20.86 12.76 22.08
CA PRO A 314 -22.08 12.77 22.89
C PRO A 314 -23.39 12.77 22.09
N HIS A 315 -23.36 13.08 20.80
CA HIS A 315 -24.52 12.91 19.91
C HIS A 315 -24.31 11.84 18.84
N GLY A 316 -23.31 10.97 19.06
CA GLY A 316 -23.00 9.86 18.17
C GLY A 316 -22.20 10.25 16.92
N PHE A 317 -21.69 11.48 16.83
CA PHE A 317 -20.96 11.90 15.64
C PHE A 317 -19.76 12.79 15.98
N LEU A 318 -19.27 13.58 15.02
CA LEU A 318 -18.04 14.35 15.14
C LEU A 318 -18.16 15.62 16.03
N GLU A 319 -19.10 15.71 16.97
CA GLU A 319 -19.39 16.98 17.67
C GLU A 319 -18.22 17.43 18.54
N THR A 320 -17.71 16.56 19.39
CA THR A 320 -16.56 16.90 20.25
C THR A 320 -15.29 17.09 19.44
N PHE A 321 -15.13 16.38 18.32
CA PHE A 321 -14.02 16.63 17.39
C PHE A 321 -14.08 18.05 16.82
N ARG A 322 -15.26 18.49 16.36
CA ARG A 322 -15.48 19.87 15.91
C ARG A 322 -15.26 20.88 17.03
N ALA A 323 -15.72 20.60 18.24
CA ALA A 323 -15.54 21.47 19.39
C ALA A 323 -14.05 21.67 19.72
N ASP A 324 -13.27 20.59 19.78
CA ASP A 324 -11.84 20.64 20.04
C ASP A 324 -11.10 21.43 18.95
N ILE A 325 -11.48 21.29 17.68
CA ILE A 325 -10.91 22.06 16.56
C ILE A 325 -11.27 23.55 16.66
N GLN A 326 -12.52 23.88 16.95
CA GLN A 326 -12.98 25.27 17.07
C GLN A 326 -12.35 25.97 18.27
N ALA A 327 -12.12 25.25 19.36
CA ALA A 327 -11.43 25.76 20.55
C ALA A 327 -9.90 25.83 20.38
N GLY A 328 -9.33 25.26 19.31
CA GLY A 328 -7.88 25.17 19.13
C GLY A 328 -7.19 24.18 20.09
N THR A 329 -7.95 23.24 20.63
CA THR A 329 -7.51 22.25 21.64
C THR A 329 -7.46 20.82 21.09
N LEU A 330 -7.44 20.65 19.76
CA LEU A 330 -7.27 19.35 19.12
C LEU A 330 -6.01 18.65 19.68
N PRO A 331 -6.08 17.38 20.12
CA PRO A 331 -4.92 16.67 20.63
C PRO A 331 -3.81 16.51 19.58
N ALA A 332 -2.58 16.26 20.04
CA ALA A 332 -1.47 15.98 19.15
C ALA A 332 -1.68 14.70 18.34
N VAL A 333 -2.32 13.68 18.92
CA VAL A 333 -2.72 12.45 18.23
C VAL A 333 -4.21 12.16 18.44
N SER A 334 -4.96 12.02 17.36
CA SER A 334 -6.40 11.76 17.41
C SER A 334 -6.74 10.53 16.59
N TRP A 335 -7.38 9.54 17.22
CA TRP A 335 -8.00 8.42 16.48
C TRP A 335 -9.48 8.70 16.30
N ILE A 336 -10.02 8.40 15.11
CA ILE A 336 -11.46 8.47 14.84
C ILE A 336 -11.94 7.05 14.55
N ILE A 337 -12.94 6.59 15.30
CA ILE A 337 -13.63 5.34 15.06
C ILE A 337 -14.98 5.68 14.39
N PRO A 338 -15.16 5.37 13.10
CA PRO A 338 -16.43 5.65 12.42
C PRO A 338 -17.54 4.74 12.99
N PRO A 339 -18.78 5.25 13.11
CA PRO A 339 -19.95 4.40 13.30
C PRO A 339 -20.08 3.39 12.15
N SER A 340 -20.66 2.23 12.42
CA SER A 340 -20.83 1.11 11.49
C SER A 340 -21.49 1.50 10.17
N VAL A 341 -22.43 2.43 10.18
CA VAL A 341 -23.15 2.94 8.98
C VAL A 341 -22.27 3.82 8.07
N TYR A 342 -21.10 4.22 8.56
CA TYR A 342 -20.13 5.09 7.88
C TYR A 342 -18.74 4.47 7.75
N SER A 343 -18.52 3.23 8.21
CA SER A 343 -17.18 2.59 8.21
C SER A 343 -16.71 2.12 6.83
N GLU A 344 -17.65 1.98 5.90
CA GLU A 344 -17.53 1.28 4.60
C GLU A 344 -17.58 -0.26 4.68
N HIS A 345 -17.65 -0.84 5.89
CA HIS A 345 -17.86 -2.28 6.07
C HIS A 345 -19.09 -2.73 5.29
N PRO A 346 -18.99 -3.77 4.44
CA PRO A 346 -20.12 -4.25 3.66
C PRO A 346 -21.27 -4.73 4.55
N GLY A 347 -22.49 -4.32 4.22
CA GLY A 347 -23.69 -4.62 5.02
C GLY A 347 -24.24 -3.37 5.72
N PRO A 348 -23.63 -2.90 6.82
CA PRO A 348 -24.07 -1.68 7.50
C PRO A 348 -23.74 -0.40 6.73
N SER A 349 -22.64 -0.37 5.96
CA SER A 349 -22.17 0.81 5.22
C SER A 349 -22.06 0.58 3.71
N SER A 350 -21.62 1.62 3.00
CA SER A 350 -21.26 1.63 1.58
C SER A 350 -20.12 2.62 1.29
N PRO A 351 -19.45 2.52 0.12
CA PRO A 351 -18.43 3.49 -0.30
C PRO A 351 -18.91 4.95 -0.30
N THR A 352 -20.17 5.20 -0.66
CA THR A 352 -20.74 6.55 -0.66
C THR A 352 -20.88 7.10 0.77
N GLN A 353 -21.31 6.26 1.71
CA GLN A 353 -21.50 6.66 3.12
C GLN A 353 -20.16 6.98 3.79
N GLY A 354 -19.12 6.17 3.55
CA GLY A 354 -17.78 6.45 4.04
C GLY A 354 -17.13 7.66 3.39
N GLY A 355 -17.28 7.82 2.06
CA GLY A 355 -16.82 9.02 1.36
C GLY A 355 -17.42 10.30 1.96
N TRP A 356 -18.71 10.29 2.30
CA TRP A 356 -19.35 11.39 3.03
C TRP A 356 -18.78 11.57 4.44
N TYR A 357 -18.53 10.50 5.20
CA TYR A 357 -17.94 10.62 6.52
C TYR A 357 -16.53 11.23 6.50
N VAL A 358 -15.69 10.81 5.55
CA VAL A 358 -14.37 11.42 5.32
C VAL A 358 -14.51 12.90 4.96
N GLN A 359 -15.51 13.26 4.16
CA GLN A 359 -15.83 14.66 3.88
C GLN A 359 -16.14 15.44 5.18
N GLU A 360 -16.97 14.89 6.06
CA GLU A 360 -17.34 15.55 7.32
C GLU A 360 -16.15 15.72 8.28
N VAL A 361 -15.23 14.75 8.32
CA VAL A 361 -13.96 14.86 9.05
C VAL A 361 -13.10 15.99 8.48
N LEU A 362 -12.96 16.05 7.15
CA LEU A 362 -12.20 17.13 6.49
C LEU A 362 -12.85 18.51 6.70
N ASP A 363 -14.18 18.56 6.72
CA ASP A 363 -14.93 19.78 6.99
C ASP A 363 -14.79 20.27 8.42
N ALA A 364 -14.77 19.35 9.38
CA ALA A 364 -14.44 19.67 10.77
C ALA A 364 -13.04 20.27 10.86
N LEU A 365 -12.03 19.63 10.28
CA LEU A 365 -10.64 20.10 10.31
C LEU A 365 -10.47 21.47 9.66
N THR A 366 -11.01 21.67 8.46
CA THR A 366 -10.86 22.92 7.70
C THR A 366 -11.71 24.07 8.23
N SER A 367 -12.61 23.81 9.18
CA SER A 367 -13.43 24.85 9.82
C SER A 367 -12.61 25.81 10.69
N ASN A 368 -11.41 25.40 11.12
CA ASN A 368 -10.41 26.27 11.76
C ASN A 368 -9.10 26.24 10.95
N PRO A 369 -8.83 27.29 10.13
CA PRO A 369 -7.62 27.35 9.30
C PRO A 369 -6.31 27.28 10.09
N GLU A 370 -6.27 27.78 11.33
CA GLU A 370 -5.07 27.73 12.16
C GLU A 370 -4.73 26.28 12.53
N VAL A 371 -5.72 25.51 12.97
CA VAL A 371 -5.57 24.08 13.27
C VAL A 371 -5.21 23.32 12.00
N TRP A 372 -5.99 23.47 10.92
CA TRP A 372 -5.74 22.73 9.68
C TRP A 372 -4.36 22.99 9.07
N SER A 373 -3.85 24.22 9.14
CA SER A 373 -2.49 24.55 8.67
C SER A 373 -1.39 23.72 9.33
N LYS A 374 -1.68 23.14 10.51
CA LYS A 374 -0.78 22.35 11.35
C LYS A 374 -1.15 20.86 11.41
N THR A 375 -2.12 20.38 10.61
CA THR A 375 -2.69 19.04 10.74
C THR A 375 -2.33 18.10 9.60
N VAL A 376 -2.07 16.84 9.95
CA VAL A 376 -2.03 15.70 9.04
C VAL A 376 -3.24 14.81 9.30
N LEU A 377 -4.03 14.52 8.27
CA LEU A 377 -5.08 13.50 8.29
C LEU A 377 -4.60 12.27 7.49
N LEU A 378 -4.46 11.14 8.15
CA LEU A 378 -4.12 9.85 7.57
C LEU A 378 -5.38 8.99 7.48
N ILE A 379 -5.76 8.59 6.27
CA ILE A 379 -6.95 7.77 6.02
C ILE A 379 -6.49 6.45 5.42
N ASN A 380 -6.72 5.34 6.11
CA ASN A 380 -6.43 3.99 5.62
C ASN A 380 -7.62 3.05 5.81
N PHE A 381 -7.48 1.81 5.36
CA PHE A 381 -8.40 0.71 5.63
C PHE A 381 -7.69 -0.35 6.46
N ASP A 382 -8.43 -1.13 7.24
CA ASP A 382 -7.93 -2.22 8.08
C ASP A 382 -7.51 -3.45 7.26
N GLU A 383 -8.31 -3.88 6.30
CA GLU A 383 -7.97 -4.94 5.34
C GLU A 383 -8.82 -4.81 4.06
N ASN A 384 -8.79 -5.84 3.20
CA ASN A 384 -9.28 -5.77 1.83
C ASN A 384 -10.67 -6.39 1.60
N ASP A 385 -11.39 -6.82 2.64
CA ASP A 385 -12.64 -7.63 2.62
C ASP A 385 -12.50 -8.92 1.82
N GLY A 386 -11.28 -9.35 1.53
CA GLY A 386 -10.97 -10.37 0.55
C GLY A 386 -11.11 -9.94 -0.93
N PHE A 387 -11.32 -8.67 -1.27
CA PHE A 387 -11.23 -8.18 -2.66
C PHE A 387 -9.80 -8.32 -3.21
N PHE A 388 -9.71 -8.60 -4.49
CA PHE A 388 -8.46 -8.86 -5.20
C PHE A 388 -7.55 -7.61 -5.22
N ASP A 389 -6.26 -7.85 -5.06
CA ASP A 389 -5.18 -6.91 -5.38
C ASP A 389 -4.06 -7.70 -6.05
N HIS A 390 -3.55 -7.18 -7.17
CA HIS A 390 -2.60 -7.92 -8.01
C HIS A 390 -1.16 -7.85 -7.51
N LEU A 391 -0.82 -6.88 -6.66
CA LEU A 391 0.57 -6.62 -6.30
C LEU A 391 1.01 -7.60 -5.20
N PRO A 392 2.10 -8.38 -5.41
CA PRO A 392 2.55 -9.32 -4.40
C PRO A 392 3.00 -8.55 -3.16
N PRO A 393 2.46 -8.88 -1.98
CA PRO A 393 2.81 -8.12 -0.79
C PRO A 393 4.20 -8.48 -0.29
N PRO A 394 4.91 -7.53 0.34
CA PRO A 394 6.28 -7.70 0.82
C PRO A 394 6.28 -8.49 2.14
N SER A 395 5.65 -9.67 2.16
CA SER A 395 5.65 -10.55 3.32
C SER A 395 7.01 -11.23 3.52
N ALA A 396 7.29 -11.70 4.74
CA ALA A 396 8.48 -12.51 5.01
C ALA A 396 8.56 -13.76 4.11
N PRO A 397 9.75 -14.31 3.84
CA PRO A 397 9.90 -15.48 2.97
C PRO A 397 9.10 -16.67 3.48
N SER A 398 8.41 -17.38 2.58
CA SER A 398 7.67 -18.59 2.93
C SER A 398 8.63 -19.74 3.24
N HIS A 399 8.13 -20.78 3.91
CA HIS A 399 8.82 -22.06 4.00
C HIS A 399 8.33 -23.02 2.91
N ASN A 400 9.26 -23.81 2.37
CA ASN A 400 8.97 -24.96 1.52
C ASN A 400 8.39 -26.12 2.37
N PRO A 401 7.77 -27.13 1.74
CA PRO A 401 7.27 -28.31 2.46
C PRO A 401 8.31 -29.06 3.30
N ASP A 402 9.59 -28.96 2.96
CA ASP A 402 10.71 -29.55 3.72
C ASP A 402 11.19 -28.68 4.90
N GLY A 403 10.56 -27.52 5.13
CA GLY A 403 10.92 -26.56 6.17
C GLY A 403 12.03 -25.58 5.80
N SER A 404 12.66 -25.70 4.63
CA SER A 404 13.64 -24.71 4.14
C SER A 404 12.96 -23.40 3.74
N LEU A 405 13.68 -22.27 3.79
CA LEU A 405 13.16 -20.99 3.31
C LEU A 405 13.08 -20.96 1.79
N ALA A 406 11.92 -20.58 1.25
CA ALA A 406 11.74 -20.19 -0.14
C ALA A 406 12.24 -18.74 -0.33
N GLY A 407 13.56 -18.61 -0.42
CA GLY A 407 14.25 -17.33 -0.53
C GLY A 407 15.28 -17.11 0.57
N GLY A 408 15.34 -15.91 1.15
CA GLY A 408 16.27 -15.61 2.25
C GLY A 408 16.18 -14.17 2.73
N HIS A 409 16.96 -13.83 3.76
CA HIS A 409 16.96 -12.50 4.36
C HIS A 409 18.35 -12.10 4.90
N THR A 410 18.61 -10.79 4.97
CA THR A 410 19.84 -10.25 5.58
C THR A 410 19.72 -9.94 7.07
N LEU A 411 18.49 -10.00 7.60
CA LEU A 411 18.19 -9.92 9.03
C LEU A 411 18.65 -11.21 9.73
N SER A 412 18.86 -11.18 11.04
CA SER A 412 19.04 -12.43 11.79
C SER A 412 17.72 -13.20 11.93
N ASP A 413 17.80 -14.53 12.09
CA ASP A 413 16.61 -15.39 12.26
C ASP A 413 15.72 -14.92 13.42
N ALA A 414 16.33 -14.48 14.52
CA ALA A 414 15.61 -13.96 15.68
C ALA A 414 14.83 -12.67 15.39
N GLU A 415 15.34 -11.81 14.50
CA GLU A 415 14.72 -10.53 14.15
C GLU A 415 13.49 -10.68 13.23
N ILE A 416 13.43 -11.76 12.45
CA ILE A 416 12.32 -12.06 11.55
C ILE A 416 11.36 -13.13 12.11
N ALA A 417 11.76 -13.89 13.13
CA ALA A 417 10.96 -14.96 13.73
C ALA A 417 9.54 -14.53 14.16
N VAL A 418 9.37 -13.27 14.57
CA VAL A 418 8.08 -12.68 14.98
C VAL A 418 7.11 -12.43 13.82
N GLU A 419 7.55 -12.58 12.57
CA GLU A 419 6.70 -12.44 11.38
C GLU A 419 6.04 -13.76 10.96
N TYR A 420 6.26 -14.86 11.70
CA TYR A 420 5.72 -16.18 11.41
C TYR A 420 4.75 -16.66 12.49
N HIS A 421 3.73 -17.40 12.10
CA HIS A 421 2.76 -18.00 13.00
C HIS A 421 3.29 -19.25 13.74
N ASN A 422 4.28 -19.01 14.59
CA ASN A 422 4.97 -19.97 15.46
C ASN A 422 4.73 -19.70 16.95
N TYR A 423 3.73 -18.87 17.28
CA TYR A 423 3.44 -18.43 18.65
C TYR A 423 2.11 -18.99 19.12
N THR A 424 1.99 -19.18 20.44
CA THR A 424 0.78 -19.74 21.04
C THR A 424 -0.45 -18.91 20.64
N PRO A 425 -1.52 -19.53 20.13
CA PRO A 425 -2.73 -18.78 19.80
C PRO A 425 -3.27 -18.07 21.06
N ALA A 426 -3.60 -16.78 20.95
CA ALA A 426 -3.93 -15.95 22.10
C ALA A 426 -5.20 -16.42 22.85
N THR A 427 -6.08 -17.14 22.18
CA THR A 427 -7.23 -17.84 22.76
C THR A 427 -7.44 -19.18 22.05
N ALA A 428 -8.27 -20.06 22.61
CA ALA A 428 -8.60 -21.36 22.01
C ALA A 428 -9.35 -21.27 20.66
N ASN A 429 -9.92 -20.10 20.32
CA ASN A 429 -10.64 -19.89 19.06
C ASN A 429 -9.74 -19.32 17.94
N GLN A 430 -8.47 -19.06 18.25
CA GLN A 430 -7.49 -18.62 17.27
C GLN A 430 -6.96 -19.84 16.48
N PRO A 431 -6.58 -19.68 15.20
CA PRO A 431 -6.01 -20.76 14.40
C PRO A 431 -4.79 -21.39 15.07
N ALA A 432 -4.59 -22.69 14.86
CA ALA A 432 -3.40 -23.38 15.31
C ALA A 432 -2.15 -22.90 14.54
N MET A 433 -0.98 -22.95 15.20
CA MET A 433 0.31 -22.60 14.61
C MET A 433 0.54 -23.37 13.30
N ASP A 434 0.91 -22.66 12.24
CA ASP A 434 1.14 -23.21 10.90
C ASP A 434 2.46 -22.75 10.26
N GLY A 435 3.24 -21.93 10.98
CA GLY A 435 4.54 -21.43 10.53
C GLY A 435 4.48 -20.52 9.29
N ARG A 436 3.30 -20.08 8.87
CA ARG A 436 3.15 -19.20 7.72
C ARG A 436 3.47 -17.75 8.09
N PRO A 437 4.01 -16.97 7.15
CA PRO A 437 4.18 -15.53 7.35
C PRO A 437 2.85 -14.83 7.63
N TYR A 438 2.82 -13.93 8.62
CA TYR A 438 1.64 -13.11 8.88
C TYR A 438 1.38 -12.13 7.74
N GLY A 439 2.42 -11.43 7.28
CA GLY A 439 2.30 -10.37 6.29
C GLY A 439 3.57 -9.55 6.15
N PRO A 440 3.50 -8.27 5.73
CA PRO A 440 2.30 -7.52 5.33
C PRO A 440 1.37 -8.23 4.34
N GLY A 441 0.08 -7.91 4.41
CA GLY A 441 -1.01 -8.49 3.59
C GLY A 441 -1.26 -7.72 2.28
N PRO A 442 -2.40 -7.93 1.59
CA PRO A 442 -2.75 -7.21 0.35
C PRO A 442 -2.73 -5.68 0.50
N ARG A 443 -2.60 -4.95 -0.62
CA ARG A 443 -2.67 -3.49 -0.59
C ARG A 443 -4.08 -3.02 -0.22
N VAL A 444 -4.12 -1.95 0.54
CA VAL A 444 -5.34 -1.22 0.91
C VAL A 444 -5.16 0.27 0.64
N PRO A 445 -6.23 1.03 0.36
CA PRO A 445 -6.11 2.48 0.12
C PRO A 445 -5.49 3.22 1.32
N MET A 446 -4.63 4.19 1.03
CA MET A 446 -4.09 5.12 2.01
C MET A 446 -3.91 6.51 1.41
N TRP A 447 -4.61 7.50 1.97
CA TRP A 447 -4.41 8.91 1.64
C TRP A 447 -3.66 9.61 2.76
N VAL A 448 -2.73 10.46 2.35
CA VAL A 448 -2.09 11.45 3.22
C VAL A 448 -2.69 12.80 2.87
N VAL A 449 -3.64 13.28 3.68
CA VAL A 449 -4.42 14.51 3.42
C VAL A 449 -3.92 15.62 4.35
N SER A 450 -3.25 16.61 3.78
CA SER A 450 -2.60 17.66 4.56
C SER A 450 -2.18 18.83 3.67
N PRO A 451 -2.00 20.06 4.21
CA PRO A 451 -1.39 21.14 3.46
C PRO A 451 0.00 20.81 2.87
N TRP A 452 0.77 19.90 3.50
CA TRP A 452 2.09 19.44 3.01
C TRP A 452 2.03 18.32 1.96
N SER A 453 0.86 17.80 1.61
CA SER A 453 0.71 16.66 0.69
C SER A 453 -0.12 16.98 -0.56
N ARG A 454 -0.45 18.26 -0.78
CA ARG A 454 -1.22 18.77 -1.92
C ARG A 454 -0.50 18.51 -3.25
N GLY A 455 -1.28 18.35 -4.32
CA GLY A 455 -0.77 18.25 -5.70
C GLY A 455 -1.11 16.95 -6.43
N GLY A 456 -1.94 16.08 -5.83
CA GLY A 456 -2.36 14.83 -6.48
C GLY A 456 -1.23 13.83 -6.68
N TRP A 457 -0.29 13.78 -5.73
CA TRP A 457 0.91 12.96 -5.79
C TRP A 457 0.62 11.46 -5.60
N VAL A 458 1.51 10.62 -6.12
CA VAL A 458 1.61 9.22 -5.73
C VAL A 458 2.88 8.97 -4.92
N ASN A 459 2.79 8.14 -3.87
CA ASN A 459 3.94 7.61 -3.14
C ASN A 459 3.93 6.08 -3.25
N SER A 460 5.02 5.51 -3.79
CA SER A 460 5.16 4.07 -4.03
C SER A 460 6.19 3.41 -3.11
N GLN A 461 6.49 4.03 -1.96
CA GLN A 461 7.27 3.39 -0.91
C GLN A 461 6.41 2.33 -0.23
N VAL A 462 6.97 1.14 -0.02
CA VAL A 462 6.33 0.08 0.75
C VAL A 462 5.99 0.61 2.14
N CYS A 463 4.73 0.54 2.52
CA CYS A 463 4.24 0.90 3.85
C CYS A 463 3.20 -0.14 4.31
N ASP A 464 3.01 -0.27 5.61
CA ASP A 464 1.90 -1.01 6.22
C ASP A 464 1.25 -0.22 7.38
N HIS A 465 0.36 -0.85 8.15
CA HIS A 465 -0.27 -0.23 9.33
C HIS A 465 0.70 0.30 10.40
N THR A 466 1.86 -0.33 10.57
CA THR A 466 2.88 0.13 11.53
C THR A 466 3.52 1.45 11.10
N SER A 467 3.46 1.79 9.81
CA SER A 467 3.95 3.07 9.26
C SER A 467 3.28 4.29 9.88
N THR A 468 2.01 4.16 10.31
CA THR A 468 1.32 5.24 11.03
C THR A 468 1.98 5.52 12.38
N LEU A 469 2.38 4.47 13.10
CA LEU A 469 3.11 4.60 14.36
C LEU A 469 4.52 5.14 14.13
N LEU A 470 5.24 4.65 13.10
CA LEU A 470 6.56 5.17 12.70
C LEU A 470 6.52 6.69 12.42
N PHE A 471 5.47 7.17 11.74
CA PHE A 471 5.26 8.60 11.52
C PHE A 471 5.11 9.37 12.85
N LEU A 472 4.34 8.82 13.80
CA LEU A 472 4.19 9.40 15.13
C LEU A 472 5.52 9.39 15.91
N GLU A 473 6.37 8.36 15.76
CA GLU A 473 7.71 8.34 16.35
C GLU A 473 8.55 9.50 15.81
N LYS A 474 8.58 9.68 14.48
CA LYS A 474 9.31 10.77 13.83
C LYS A 474 8.82 12.13 14.31
N ARG A 475 7.51 12.28 14.45
CA ARG A 475 6.93 13.55 14.85
C ARG A 475 7.15 13.85 16.34
N PHE A 476 6.77 12.94 17.22
CA PHE A 476 6.63 13.19 18.66
C PHE A 476 7.76 12.58 19.51
N GLY A 477 8.63 11.76 18.92
CA GLY A 477 9.76 11.15 19.63
C GLY A 477 9.39 9.98 20.56
N VAL A 478 8.16 9.47 20.46
CA VAL A 478 7.67 8.32 21.25
C VAL A 478 7.89 7.07 20.43
N VAL A 479 8.73 6.15 20.89
CA VAL A 479 9.07 4.91 20.15
C VAL A 479 8.07 3.79 20.48
N GLU A 480 7.63 3.03 19.47
CA GLU A 480 6.89 1.78 19.59
C GLU A 480 7.84 0.56 19.47
N PRO A 481 8.39 0.03 20.58
CA PRO A 481 9.35 -1.06 20.54
C PRO A 481 8.77 -2.39 20.02
N GLN A 482 7.45 -2.51 19.88
CA GLN A 482 6.79 -3.73 19.42
C GLN A 482 6.74 -3.87 17.89
N ILE A 483 7.05 -2.81 17.13
CA ILE A 483 7.25 -2.92 15.68
C ILE A 483 8.52 -3.74 15.44
N SER A 484 8.39 -4.85 14.72
CA SER A 484 9.47 -5.77 14.42
C SER A 484 10.62 -5.10 13.65
N LYS A 485 11.82 -5.69 13.75
CA LYS A 485 12.98 -5.26 12.96
C LYS A 485 12.74 -5.41 11.46
N TYR A 486 12.02 -6.45 11.06
CA TYR A 486 11.56 -6.64 9.68
C TYR A 486 10.76 -5.43 9.18
N ARG A 487 9.68 -5.04 9.88
CA ARG A 487 8.82 -3.92 9.45
C ARG A 487 9.57 -2.60 9.46
N ARG A 488 10.44 -2.36 10.44
CA ARG A 488 11.30 -1.16 10.46
C ARG A 488 12.30 -1.09 9.30
N ALA A 489 12.74 -2.24 8.79
CA ALA A 489 13.66 -2.28 7.65
C ALA A 489 12.93 -2.05 6.33
N ILE A 490 11.72 -2.61 6.17
CA ILE A 490 11.01 -2.70 4.89
C ILE A 490 9.95 -1.62 4.71
N CYS A 491 9.19 -1.28 5.76
CA CYS A 491 8.09 -0.32 5.70
C CYS A 491 8.58 1.11 5.96
N GLY A 492 8.10 2.05 5.15
CA GLY A 492 8.37 3.47 5.31
C GLY A 492 7.67 4.08 6.52
N ASP A 493 8.12 5.26 6.94
CA ASP A 493 7.55 6.03 8.05
C ASP A 493 6.55 7.11 7.59
N LEU A 494 6.08 7.01 6.34
CA LEU A 494 5.20 7.96 5.63
C LEU A 494 5.78 9.35 5.38
N THR A 495 6.98 9.69 5.86
CA THR A 495 7.53 11.05 5.70
C THR A 495 7.79 11.42 4.23
N SER A 496 8.08 10.43 3.38
CA SER A 496 8.23 10.59 1.92
C SER A 496 6.95 10.99 1.20
N ALA A 497 5.78 10.91 1.84
CA ALA A 497 4.50 11.31 1.25
C ALA A 497 4.29 12.83 1.26
N PHE A 498 5.17 13.59 1.92
CA PHE A 498 5.03 15.02 2.14
C PHE A 498 6.12 15.84 1.45
N ASN A 499 5.80 17.08 1.12
CA ASN A 499 6.77 18.13 0.86
C ASN A 499 6.78 19.10 2.06
N PHE A 500 7.61 18.83 3.06
CA PHE A 500 7.76 19.73 4.21
C PHE A 500 8.59 20.98 3.90
N ALA A 501 9.46 20.93 2.88
CA ALA A 501 10.46 21.96 2.62
C ALA A 501 9.93 23.15 1.80
N ASP A 502 8.95 22.94 0.92
CA ASP A 502 8.28 24.01 0.19
C ASP A 502 6.80 23.67 -0.11
N PRO A 503 5.98 23.39 0.92
CA PRO A 503 4.60 22.91 0.78
C PRO A 503 3.65 23.90 0.09
N ASN A 504 4.01 25.19 0.09
CA ASN A 504 3.13 26.28 -0.32
C ASN A 504 3.33 26.73 -1.77
N ARG A 505 4.30 26.14 -2.48
CA ARG A 505 4.55 26.40 -3.92
C ARG A 505 4.16 25.25 -4.83
N GLU A 506 3.61 24.17 -4.29
CA GLU A 506 3.14 23.02 -5.06
C GLU A 506 2.00 23.42 -6.01
N PRO A 507 2.12 23.20 -7.33
CA PRO A 507 1.04 23.47 -8.27
C PRO A 507 -0.13 22.52 -8.03
N LEU A 508 -1.36 23.05 -8.03
CA LEU A 508 -2.55 22.20 -7.93
C LEU A 508 -2.94 21.63 -9.29
N PRO A 509 -3.30 20.33 -9.37
CA PRO A 509 -3.86 19.77 -10.57
C PRO A 509 -5.22 20.41 -10.88
N VAL A 510 -5.52 20.57 -12.16
CA VAL A 510 -6.87 20.87 -12.66
C VAL A 510 -7.52 19.53 -12.96
N LEU A 511 -8.66 19.20 -12.35
CA LEU A 511 -9.38 17.99 -12.76
C LEU A 511 -9.84 18.17 -14.21
N SER A 512 -9.38 17.31 -15.11
CA SER A 512 -9.91 17.24 -16.46
C SER A 512 -11.37 16.78 -16.37
N GLY A 513 -12.32 17.72 -16.48
CA GLY A 513 -13.74 17.41 -16.58
C GLY A 513 -14.59 17.66 -15.34
N SER A 514 -14.46 18.79 -14.64
CA SER A 514 -15.56 19.23 -13.79
C SER A 514 -16.76 19.61 -14.65
N LYS A 515 -17.87 18.88 -14.54
CA LYS A 515 -19.15 19.28 -15.11
C LYS A 515 -19.85 20.23 -14.15
N THR A 516 -20.33 21.34 -14.65
CA THR A 516 -21.38 22.14 -14.01
C THR A 516 -22.68 21.32 -13.94
N LYS A 517 -23.59 21.68 -13.03
CA LYS A 517 -24.92 21.04 -12.96
C LYS A 517 -25.64 21.02 -14.32
N THR A 518 -25.53 22.12 -15.07
CA THR A 518 -26.08 22.24 -16.43
C THR A 518 -25.44 21.26 -17.41
N GLU A 519 -24.13 21.02 -17.33
CA GLU A 519 -23.44 20.03 -18.17
C GLU A 519 -23.75 18.58 -17.76
N ALA A 520 -24.06 18.34 -16.48
CA ALA A 520 -24.56 17.04 -16.00
C ALA A 520 -25.99 16.77 -16.48
N ASP A 521 -26.88 17.76 -16.38
CA ASP A 521 -28.27 17.66 -16.82
C ASP A 521 -28.38 17.55 -18.36
N THR A 522 -27.52 18.25 -19.09
CA THR A 522 -27.46 18.18 -20.57
C THR A 522 -26.90 16.84 -21.05
N LEU A 523 -25.90 16.28 -20.36
CA LEU A 523 -25.39 14.94 -20.66
C LEU A 523 -26.47 13.88 -20.42
N ALA A 524 -27.19 13.95 -19.29
CA ALA A 524 -28.31 13.06 -18.97
C ALA A 524 -29.43 13.11 -20.03
N ALA A 525 -29.78 14.31 -20.50
CA ALA A 525 -30.74 14.50 -21.59
C ALA A 525 -30.23 13.99 -22.95
N SER A 526 -28.91 14.12 -23.23
CA SER A 526 -28.31 13.63 -24.49
C SER A 526 -28.18 12.10 -24.57
N GLN A 527 -28.04 11.42 -23.42
CA GLN A 527 -27.92 9.96 -23.37
C GLN A 527 -29.27 9.23 -23.40
N GLN A 528 -30.37 9.94 -23.16
CA GLN A 528 -31.73 9.38 -23.17
C GLN A 528 -32.18 8.77 -24.51
N ASN A 529 -31.48 9.09 -25.62
CA ASN A 529 -31.82 8.62 -26.97
C ASN A 529 -30.72 7.78 -27.65
N SER A 530 -29.69 7.31 -26.92
CA SER A 530 -28.64 6.45 -27.50
C SER A 530 -28.98 4.96 -27.36
N PRO A 531 -28.86 4.14 -28.44
CA PRO A 531 -28.96 2.69 -28.31
C PRO A 531 -27.76 2.11 -27.54
N LYS A 532 -28.02 1.06 -26.77
CA LYS A 532 -27.05 0.42 -25.88
C LYS A 532 -25.92 -0.27 -26.66
N ILE A 533 -24.69 -0.14 -26.17
CA ILE A 533 -23.55 -0.95 -26.57
C ILE A 533 -23.68 -2.34 -25.89
N PRO A 534 -23.56 -3.45 -26.63
CA PRO A 534 -23.61 -4.79 -26.03
C PRO A 534 -22.31 -5.10 -25.26
N ALA A 535 -22.45 -5.86 -24.16
CA ALA A 535 -21.32 -6.34 -23.37
C ALA A 535 -20.49 -7.38 -24.16
N PRO A 536 -19.15 -7.38 -24.03
CA PRO A 536 -18.30 -8.39 -24.64
C PRO A 536 -18.51 -9.77 -23.99
N VAL A 537 -18.56 -10.81 -24.82
CA VAL A 537 -18.88 -12.21 -24.45
C VAL A 537 -17.61 -12.96 -23.98
N SER A 538 -16.54 -12.25 -23.59
CA SER A 538 -15.23 -12.86 -23.29
C SER A 538 -14.51 -12.11 -22.16
N PRO A 539 -13.75 -12.82 -21.29
CA PRO A 539 -12.94 -12.18 -20.27
C PRO A 539 -11.99 -11.16 -20.90
N SER A 540 -12.08 -9.91 -20.46
CA SER A 540 -11.21 -8.81 -20.90
C SER A 540 -10.73 -8.06 -19.67
N LEU A 541 -9.42 -7.77 -19.61
CA LEU A 541 -8.89 -6.98 -18.50
C LEU A 541 -9.52 -5.58 -18.45
N PRO A 542 -9.74 -5.03 -17.25
CA PRO A 542 -10.13 -3.63 -17.10
C PRO A 542 -9.15 -2.71 -17.82
N ALA A 543 -9.67 -1.73 -18.56
CA ALA A 543 -8.83 -0.72 -19.18
C ALA A 543 -8.42 0.32 -18.12
N GLN A 544 -7.14 0.36 -17.75
CA GLN A 544 -6.61 1.42 -16.89
C GLN A 544 -6.42 2.72 -17.67
N ALA A 545 -6.81 3.85 -17.07
CA ALA A 545 -6.57 5.16 -17.67
C ALA A 545 -5.06 5.44 -17.79
N THR A 546 -4.60 5.86 -18.97
CA THR A 546 -3.17 6.09 -19.25
C THR A 546 -2.69 7.48 -18.82
N GLY A 547 -1.36 7.58 -18.63
CA GLY A 547 -0.64 8.81 -18.34
C GLY A 547 -0.20 8.93 -16.88
N VAL A 548 0.45 10.05 -16.58
CA VAL A 548 1.23 10.20 -15.33
C VAL A 548 0.55 11.04 -14.26
N ARG A 549 1.01 10.84 -13.01
CA ARG A 549 0.84 11.72 -11.85
C ARG A 549 2.21 12.16 -11.33
N PRO A 550 2.31 13.31 -10.64
CA PRO A 550 3.50 13.63 -9.84
C PRO A 550 3.81 12.48 -8.87
N SER A 551 5.07 12.09 -8.74
CA SER A 551 5.51 10.97 -7.90
C SER A 551 6.61 11.39 -6.95
N ARG A 552 6.43 11.09 -5.66
CA ARG A 552 7.39 11.45 -4.61
C ARG A 552 8.72 10.73 -4.81
N ALA A 553 9.79 11.33 -4.30
CA ALA A 553 11.12 10.74 -4.30
C ALA A 553 11.14 9.55 -3.34
N LEU A 554 11.75 8.44 -3.74
CA LEU A 554 11.78 7.22 -2.93
C LEU A 554 13.22 6.84 -2.55
N PRO A 555 13.42 6.12 -1.43
CA PRO A 555 14.75 5.82 -0.89
C PRO A 555 15.43 4.59 -1.52
N TYR A 556 15.03 4.16 -2.71
CA TYR A 556 15.46 2.88 -3.30
C TYR A 556 16.65 3.04 -4.26
N ALA A 557 17.63 2.16 -4.15
CA ALA A 557 18.67 1.94 -5.17
C ALA A 557 18.92 0.43 -5.26
N LEU A 558 18.17 -0.24 -6.12
CA LEU A 558 18.08 -1.70 -6.18
C LEU A 558 18.77 -2.25 -7.41
N HIS A 559 19.48 -3.36 -7.24
CA HIS A 559 20.14 -4.08 -8.34
C HIS A 559 19.98 -5.59 -8.16
N THR A 560 19.97 -6.28 -9.30
CA THR A 560 20.06 -7.74 -9.36
C THR A 560 21.12 -8.05 -10.39
N ARG A 561 22.13 -8.81 -10.00
CA ARG A 561 23.17 -9.32 -10.90
C ARG A 561 22.91 -10.79 -11.15
N CYS A 562 23.04 -11.20 -12.41
CA CYS A 562 22.97 -12.59 -12.81
C CYS A 562 24.38 -13.07 -13.17
N GLU A 563 24.71 -14.28 -12.73
CA GLU A 563 25.90 -15.01 -13.13
C GLU A 563 25.47 -16.41 -13.53
N ALA A 564 25.64 -16.73 -14.81
CA ALA A 564 25.40 -18.05 -15.36
C ALA A 564 26.68 -18.89 -15.23
N GLU A 565 26.60 -19.97 -14.45
CA GLU A 565 27.67 -20.97 -14.35
C GLU A 565 27.34 -22.18 -15.24
N ARG A 566 28.06 -23.30 -15.09
CA ARG A 566 27.88 -24.48 -15.94
C ARG A 566 26.56 -25.20 -15.68
N ASP A 567 26.16 -25.30 -14.41
CA ASP A 567 25.07 -26.14 -13.91
C ASP A 567 24.04 -25.37 -13.09
N LYS A 568 24.29 -24.08 -12.82
CA LYS A 568 23.42 -23.22 -12.03
C LYS A 568 23.43 -21.77 -12.50
N VAL A 569 22.37 -21.05 -12.17
CA VAL A 569 22.29 -19.59 -12.31
C VAL A 569 22.31 -18.98 -10.91
N LYS A 570 23.17 -17.99 -10.69
CA LYS A 570 23.25 -17.24 -9.44
C LYS A 570 22.65 -15.85 -9.63
N LEU A 571 21.78 -15.46 -8.70
CA LEU A 571 21.33 -14.07 -8.58
C LEU A 571 21.92 -13.45 -7.31
N GLN A 572 22.46 -12.24 -7.43
CA GLN A 572 22.79 -11.39 -6.30
C GLN A 572 21.81 -10.23 -6.24
N PHE A 573 21.07 -10.12 -5.14
CA PHE A 573 20.17 -9.02 -4.83
C PHE A 573 20.93 -7.99 -4.02
N ILE A 574 20.98 -6.75 -4.49
CA ILE A 574 21.79 -5.68 -3.90
C ILE A 574 20.88 -4.49 -3.63
N ASN A 575 20.97 -3.93 -2.43
CA ASN A 575 20.27 -2.73 -2.04
C ASN A 575 21.28 -1.68 -1.57
N GLU A 576 21.57 -0.71 -2.42
CA GLU A 576 22.41 0.46 -2.11
C GLU A 576 21.58 1.64 -1.61
N GLY A 577 20.27 1.46 -1.48
CA GLY A 577 19.33 2.47 -1.04
C GLY A 577 19.34 2.70 0.47
N LYS A 578 18.41 3.53 0.92
CA LYS A 578 18.23 3.93 2.33
C LYS A 578 17.05 3.23 3.01
N ALA A 579 16.26 2.45 2.27
CA ALA A 579 15.22 1.59 2.81
C ALA A 579 15.45 0.14 2.34
N GLY A 580 15.08 -0.83 3.18
CA GLY A 580 15.08 -2.23 2.81
C GLY A 580 14.07 -2.54 1.70
N ALA A 581 14.27 -3.66 1.00
CA ALA A 581 13.39 -4.11 -0.07
C ALA A 581 13.19 -5.63 -0.03
N VAL A 582 12.04 -6.07 -0.52
CA VAL A 582 11.75 -7.47 -0.80
C VAL A 582 11.80 -7.69 -2.30
N PHE A 583 12.64 -8.60 -2.76
CA PHE A 583 12.66 -9.07 -4.14
C PHE A 583 11.86 -10.37 -4.24
N HIS A 584 10.85 -10.40 -5.10
CA HIS A 584 10.08 -11.61 -5.41
C HIS A 584 10.69 -12.27 -6.64
N VAL A 585 10.89 -13.58 -6.61
CA VAL A 585 11.41 -14.35 -7.75
C VAL A 585 10.44 -15.48 -8.07
N TYR A 586 9.89 -15.42 -9.26
CA TYR A 586 9.05 -16.47 -9.84
C TYR A 586 9.87 -17.22 -10.88
N ASP A 587 10.04 -18.52 -10.69
CA ASP A 587 10.61 -19.39 -11.71
C ASP A 587 9.51 -19.73 -12.71
N LYS A 588 9.58 -19.16 -13.91
CA LYS A 588 8.55 -19.34 -14.94
C LYS A 588 8.53 -20.75 -15.54
N LEU A 589 9.55 -21.57 -15.28
CA LEU A 589 9.54 -22.99 -15.63
C LEU A 589 8.80 -23.83 -14.58
N HIS A 590 8.66 -23.33 -13.35
CA HIS A 590 8.09 -24.04 -12.20
C HIS A 590 7.14 -23.15 -11.37
N LEU A 591 6.11 -22.59 -12.01
CA LEU A 591 5.14 -21.70 -11.35
C LEU A 591 4.23 -22.41 -10.33
N ASP A 592 4.29 -23.73 -10.26
CA ASP A 592 3.70 -24.56 -9.21
C ASP A 592 4.51 -24.51 -7.90
N ARG A 593 5.80 -24.15 -7.93
CA ARG A 593 6.65 -24.02 -6.72
C ARG A 593 6.35 -22.74 -5.95
N VAL A 594 6.76 -22.72 -4.68
CA VAL A 594 6.62 -21.53 -3.83
C VAL A 594 7.55 -20.45 -4.39
N PRO A 595 7.06 -19.24 -4.72
CA PRO A 595 7.92 -18.18 -5.21
C PRO A 595 8.89 -17.72 -4.12
N HIS A 596 10.13 -17.44 -4.51
CA HIS A 596 11.16 -17.07 -3.56
C HIS A 596 11.03 -15.59 -3.18
N ARG A 597 11.26 -15.24 -1.92
CA ARG A 597 11.36 -13.85 -1.45
C ARG A 597 12.73 -13.58 -0.84
N TYR A 598 13.38 -12.52 -1.27
CA TYR A 598 14.68 -12.10 -0.75
C TYR A 598 14.55 -10.75 -0.06
N VAL A 599 14.68 -10.74 1.26
CA VAL A 599 14.59 -9.55 2.11
C VAL A 599 15.99 -8.97 2.27
N VAL A 600 16.21 -7.77 1.74
CA VAL A 600 17.53 -7.13 1.74
C VAL A 600 17.42 -5.76 2.39
N GLU A 601 18.01 -5.62 3.58
CA GLU A 601 18.11 -4.33 4.26
C GLU A 601 18.93 -3.31 3.44
N ALA A 602 18.73 -2.04 3.74
CA ALA A 602 19.52 -0.95 3.17
C ALA A 602 21.03 -1.19 3.31
N GLY A 603 21.79 -0.96 2.25
CA GLY A 603 23.24 -1.15 2.20
C GLY A 603 23.73 -2.59 2.20
N LYS A 604 22.84 -3.60 2.09
CA LYS A 604 23.21 -5.03 2.12
C LYS A 604 22.99 -5.71 0.77
N SER A 605 23.47 -6.95 0.68
CA SER A 605 23.19 -7.83 -0.46
C SER A 605 23.01 -9.28 -0.02
N LEU A 606 22.34 -10.07 -0.86
CA LEU A 606 22.08 -11.49 -0.65
C LEU A 606 22.28 -12.25 -1.98
N LYS A 607 22.78 -13.48 -1.92
CA LYS A 607 22.98 -14.35 -3.10
C LYS A 607 22.08 -15.58 -3.02
N ALA A 608 21.63 -16.05 -4.17
CA ALA A 608 20.90 -17.29 -4.31
C ALA A 608 21.28 -18.01 -5.61
N SER A 609 21.04 -19.32 -5.65
CA SER A 609 21.37 -20.18 -6.78
C SER A 609 20.16 -21.00 -7.22
N TRP A 610 20.03 -21.21 -8.52
CA TRP A 610 19.04 -22.08 -9.15
C TRP A 610 19.77 -23.15 -9.94
N GLU A 611 19.60 -24.40 -9.56
CA GLU A 611 20.11 -25.54 -10.31
C GLU A 611 19.26 -25.71 -11.58
N VAL A 612 19.91 -25.90 -12.73
CA VAL A 612 19.21 -25.98 -14.03
C VAL A 612 19.24 -27.38 -14.66
N ALA A 613 19.82 -28.35 -13.95
CA ALA A 613 20.00 -29.71 -14.45
C ALA A 613 18.64 -30.36 -14.82
N ASP A 614 17.63 -30.20 -13.97
CA ASP A 614 16.29 -30.75 -14.16
C ASP A 614 15.55 -30.11 -15.35
N ASP A 615 15.94 -28.90 -15.73
CA ASP A 615 15.39 -28.14 -16.86
C ASP A 615 16.20 -28.30 -18.15
N GLY A 616 17.16 -29.23 -18.15
CA GLY A 616 18.04 -29.49 -19.29
C GLY A 616 18.96 -28.30 -19.60
N GLY A 617 19.33 -27.52 -18.58
CA GLY A 617 20.15 -26.32 -18.70
C GLY A 617 19.37 -25.01 -18.81
N LYS A 618 18.04 -25.05 -18.93
CA LYS A 618 17.21 -23.86 -19.16
C LYS A 618 16.85 -23.16 -17.86
N TYR A 619 16.62 -21.85 -17.94
CA TYR A 619 16.09 -21.04 -16.85
C TYR A 619 15.22 -19.88 -17.38
N ASP A 620 14.25 -19.42 -16.58
CA ASP A 620 13.45 -18.21 -16.84
C ASP A 620 12.97 -17.61 -15.50
N LEU A 621 13.80 -16.74 -14.91
CA LEU A 621 13.57 -16.13 -13.60
C LEU A 621 12.95 -14.75 -13.75
N TRP A 622 11.77 -14.55 -13.16
CA TRP A 622 11.02 -13.30 -13.16
C TRP A 622 11.11 -12.62 -11.79
N VAL A 623 11.83 -11.51 -11.74
CA VAL A 623 12.14 -10.78 -10.50
C VAL A 623 11.30 -9.51 -10.43
N LEU A 624 10.65 -9.28 -9.29
CA LEU A 624 9.89 -8.07 -8.97
C LEU A 624 10.44 -7.43 -7.70
N GLY A 625 10.34 -6.10 -7.61
CA GLY A 625 10.64 -5.32 -6.43
C GLY A 625 9.79 -4.05 -6.38
N PRO A 626 9.98 -3.18 -5.36
CA PRO A 626 9.16 -2.00 -5.20
C PRO A 626 9.34 -0.98 -6.33
N ASN A 627 8.36 -0.10 -6.47
CA ASN A 627 8.32 1.00 -7.45
C ASN A 627 8.60 0.56 -8.91
N GLY A 628 8.05 -0.57 -9.33
CA GLY A 628 8.18 -1.06 -10.71
C GLY A 628 9.55 -1.64 -11.06
N TYR A 629 10.37 -1.91 -10.06
CA TYR A 629 11.61 -2.64 -10.27
C TYR A 629 11.31 -4.04 -10.82
N HIS A 630 11.81 -4.32 -12.04
CA HIS A 630 11.63 -5.62 -12.68
C HIS A 630 12.91 -6.09 -13.36
N ARG A 631 13.21 -7.38 -13.22
CA ARG A 631 14.24 -8.07 -13.99
C ARG A 631 13.70 -9.39 -14.53
N ARG A 632 14.09 -9.77 -15.74
CA ARG A 632 13.92 -11.13 -16.25
C ARG A 632 15.26 -11.69 -16.69
N TYR A 633 15.60 -12.88 -16.22
CA TYR A 633 16.80 -13.62 -16.63
C TYR A 633 16.36 -14.95 -17.24
N ALA A 634 16.50 -15.10 -18.56
CA ALA A 634 16.24 -16.36 -19.24
C ALA A 634 17.42 -16.76 -20.13
N GLY A 635 17.63 -18.06 -20.32
CA GLY A 635 18.69 -18.60 -21.15
C GLY A 635 18.77 -20.13 -21.14
N ASP A 636 19.79 -20.66 -21.80
CA ASP A 636 20.11 -22.09 -21.89
C ASP A 636 21.61 -22.35 -21.64
N LEU A 637 21.94 -23.03 -20.55
CA LEU A 637 23.31 -23.40 -20.17
C LEU A 637 23.79 -24.67 -20.89
N GLY A 638 22.95 -25.36 -21.66
CA GLY A 638 23.32 -26.58 -22.39
C GLY A 638 24.44 -26.37 -23.42
N ALA A 639 24.61 -25.15 -23.94
CA ALA A 639 25.71 -24.79 -24.84
C ALA A 639 27.01 -24.37 -24.12
N ALA A 640 26.95 -24.02 -22.82
CA ALA A 640 28.07 -23.46 -22.05
C ALA A 640 29.23 -24.45 -21.81
N GLY A 641 29.01 -25.75 -22.06
CA GLY A 641 30.02 -26.82 -21.96
C GLY A 641 30.85 -27.06 -23.23
N LYS A 642 30.58 -26.34 -24.34
CA LYS A 642 31.32 -26.51 -25.60
C LYS A 642 32.69 -25.81 -25.54
N ARG A 643 33.69 -26.36 -26.25
CA ARG A 643 35.01 -25.71 -26.39
C ARG A 643 34.82 -24.35 -27.08
N ARG A 644 35.37 -23.29 -26.48
CA ARG A 644 35.21 -21.89 -26.89
C ARG A 644 33.80 -21.28 -26.75
N ALA A 645 32.94 -21.87 -25.90
CA ALA A 645 31.58 -21.38 -25.75
C ALA A 645 31.52 -19.89 -25.37
N PRO A 646 30.66 -19.10 -26.02
CA PRO A 646 30.35 -17.74 -25.59
C PRO A 646 29.69 -17.74 -24.21
N ARG A 647 29.89 -16.68 -23.43
CA ARG A 647 29.23 -16.50 -22.12
C ARG A 647 28.69 -15.07 -22.01
N PRO A 648 27.55 -14.80 -22.66
CA PRO A 648 26.95 -13.48 -22.61
C PRO A 648 26.41 -13.17 -21.21
N GLU A 649 26.61 -11.94 -20.76
CA GLU A 649 25.92 -11.42 -19.57
C GLU A 649 25.73 -9.90 -19.68
N VAL A 650 24.81 -9.37 -18.88
CA VAL A 650 24.41 -7.96 -18.89
C VAL A 650 24.43 -7.39 -17.48
N GLU A 651 24.97 -6.19 -17.33
CA GLU A 651 24.90 -5.41 -16.11
C GLU A 651 24.28 -4.02 -16.39
N LEU A 652 23.43 -3.56 -15.48
CA LEU A 652 22.87 -2.21 -15.52
C LEU A 652 23.35 -1.43 -14.30
N VAL A 653 24.04 -0.33 -14.56
CA VAL A 653 24.54 0.58 -13.53
C VAL A 653 23.71 1.85 -13.56
N ASN A 654 23.16 2.24 -12.41
CA ASN A 654 22.49 3.53 -12.25
C ASN A 654 23.58 4.61 -12.07
N GLU A 655 23.59 5.65 -12.89
CA GLU A 655 24.53 6.77 -12.77
C GLU A 655 23.98 7.85 -11.83
N GLY A 656 23.47 7.42 -10.67
CA GLY A 656 22.98 8.24 -9.54
C GLY A 656 22.42 9.60 -9.92
N ASP A 657 23.13 10.66 -9.54
CA ASP A 657 22.78 12.08 -9.69
C ASP A 657 22.43 12.52 -11.12
N SER A 658 22.96 11.81 -12.14
CA SER A 658 22.64 12.13 -13.53
C SER A 658 21.22 11.70 -13.92
N GLY A 659 20.66 10.70 -13.24
CA GLY A 659 19.41 10.03 -13.59
C GLY A 659 19.53 9.11 -14.81
N HIS A 660 20.74 8.83 -15.30
CA HIS A 660 20.98 7.95 -16.43
C HIS A 660 21.18 6.50 -15.98
N VAL A 661 21.07 5.58 -16.95
CA VAL A 661 21.52 4.19 -16.79
C VAL A 661 22.58 3.87 -17.81
N ARG A 662 23.63 3.17 -17.36
CA ARG A 662 24.66 2.59 -18.22
C ARG A 662 24.44 1.09 -18.31
N LEU A 663 24.17 0.64 -19.53
CA LEU A 663 24.07 -0.78 -19.87
C LEU A 663 25.45 -1.27 -20.29
N GLU A 664 25.94 -2.31 -19.65
CA GLU A 664 27.16 -3.02 -20.00
C GLU A 664 26.78 -4.44 -20.45
N VAL A 665 27.22 -4.83 -21.64
CA VAL A 665 27.14 -6.21 -22.12
C VAL A 665 28.54 -6.79 -22.16
N ARG A 666 28.71 -8.01 -21.67
CA ARG A 666 30.00 -8.68 -21.52
C ARG A 666 29.94 -10.08 -22.09
N ASN A 667 31.06 -10.53 -22.65
CA ASN A 667 31.23 -11.90 -23.09
C ASN A 667 32.39 -12.51 -22.30
N ASP A 668 32.07 -13.27 -21.26
CA ASP A 668 33.07 -13.93 -20.41
C ASP A 668 33.59 -15.25 -21.02
N GLY A 669 33.18 -15.57 -22.25
CA GLY A 669 33.57 -16.76 -23.00
C GLY A 669 34.68 -16.46 -24.01
N ASP A 670 34.80 -17.30 -25.04
CA ASP A 670 35.85 -17.18 -26.06
C ASP A 670 35.31 -16.72 -27.42
N ASP A 671 34.28 -17.38 -27.94
CA ASP A 671 33.69 -17.03 -29.24
C ASP A 671 32.88 -15.73 -29.16
N GLU A 672 32.86 -14.97 -30.26
CA GLU A 672 32.24 -13.66 -30.34
C GLU A 672 30.70 -13.72 -30.17
N VAL A 673 30.13 -12.72 -29.52
CA VAL A 673 28.68 -12.59 -29.31
C VAL A 673 28.19 -11.27 -29.90
N ARG A 674 27.12 -11.31 -30.68
CA ARG A 674 26.37 -10.11 -31.06
C ARG A 674 25.18 -9.91 -30.12
N PHE A 675 25.24 -8.84 -29.34
CA PHE A 675 24.14 -8.38 -28.51
C PHE A 675 23.18 -7.50 -29.31
N SER A 676 21.90 -7.60 -28.99
CA SER A 676 20.85 -6.71 -29.49
C SER A 676 20.09 -6.11 -28.32
N VAL A 677 19.92 -4.80 -28.31
CA VAL A 677 19.23 -4.04 -27.27
C VAL A 677 18.06 -3.30 -27.89
N LYS A 678 16.85 -3.57 -27.39
CA LYS A 678 15.65 -2.81 -27.69
C LYS A 678 15.18 -2.10 -26.43
N TRP A 679 14.64 -0.90 -26.59
CA TRP A 679 13.91 -0.25 -25.52
C TRP A 679 12.42 -0.31 -25.79
N ASN A 680 11.62 -0.28 -24.73
CA ASN A 680 10.19 -0.27 -24.87
C ASN A 680 9.69 1.12 -25.25
N LYS A 681 9.13 1.26 -26.45
CA LYS A 681 8.63 2.54 -26.98
C LYS A 681 7.41 3.07 -26.21
N ALA A 682 6.84 2.31 -25.27
CA ALA A 682 5.86 2.80 -24.31
C ALA A 682 6.39 3.93 -23.41
N TYR A 683 7.71 3.98 -23.18
CA TYR A 683 8.38 5.04 -22.42
C TYR A 683 8.80 6.24 -23.30
N GLY A 684 8.34 6.31 -24.55
CA GLY A 684 8.79 7.33 -25.50
C GLY A 684 10.15 7.02 -26.13
N ALA A 685 10.73 8.02 -26.79
CA ALA A 685 12.05 7.89 -27.38
C ALA A 685 13.11 8.01 -26.27
N LEU A 686 13.94 6.98 -26.13
CA LEU A 686 15.15 7.09 -25.31
C LEU A 686 16.30 7.55 -26.21
N SER A 687 17.10 8.50 -25.70
CA SER A 687 18.28 8.99 -26.40
C SER A 687 19.54 8.32 -25.85
N PRO A 688 20.22 7.48 -26.63
CA PRO A 688 21.51 6.94 -26.20
C PRO A 688 22.56 8.05 -26.20
N LYS A 689 23.53 7.93 -25.30
CA LYS A 689 24.62 8.88 -25.08
C LYS A 689 25.95 8.14 -25.21
N GLY A 690 26.43 8.04 -26.44
CA GLY A 690 27.68 7.36 -26.75
C GLY A 690 27.66 5.87 -26.41
N GLY A 691 28.77 5.20 -26.68
CA GLY A 691 28.91 3.76 -26.50
C GLY A 691 29.42 3.07 -27.75
N GLN A 692 29.49 1.74 -27.67
CA GLN A 692 30.00 0.87 -28.74
C GLN A 692 28.88 0.15 -29.48
N PHE A 693 27.67 0.71 -29.43
CA PHE A 693 26.48 0.15 -30.08
C PHE A 693 26.13 0.92 -31.35
N GLU A 694 25.76 0.19 -32.39
CA GLU A 694 25.32 0.71 -33.68
C GLU A 694 23.79 0.56 -33.84
N PRO A 695 23.09 1.58 -34.37
CA PRO A 695 21.65 1.51 -34.57
C PRO A 695 21.29 0.65 -35.78
N GLU A 696 20.22 -0.12 -35.66
CA GLU A 696 19.65 -0.97 -36.72
C GLU A 696 18.34 -0.39 -37.27
N ARG A 697 17.96 -0.82 -38.48
CA ARG A 697 16.73 -0.35 -39.15
C ARG A 697 15.44 -0.76 -38.43
N ASP A 698 15.47 -1.85 -37.67
CA ASP A 698 14.33 -2.34 -36.90
C ASP A 698 14.17 -1.63 -35.54
N GLY A 699 15.05 -0.67 -35.25
CA GLY A 699 15.09 0.08 -34.00
C GLY A 699 15.90 -0.58 -32.89
N ALA A 700 16.56 -1.72 -33.14
CA ALA A 700 17.54 -2.27 -32.21
C ALA A 700 18.84 -1.46 -32.20
N TRP A 701 19.62 -1.62 -31.14
CA TRP A 701 21.02 -1.23 -31.07
C TRP A 701 21.86 -2.48 -30.90
N THR A 702 22.89 -2.68 -31.71
CA THR A 702 23.72 -3.90 -31.64
C THR A 702 25.17 -3.61 -31.33
N ALA A 703 25.80 -4.54 -30.63
CA ALA A 703 27.23 -4.51 -30.36
C ALA A 703 27.78 -5.92 -30.45
N THR A 704 28.89 -6.07 -31.17
CA THR A 704 29.60 -7.33 -31.31
C THR A 704 30.78 -7.35 -30.33
N VAL A 705 30.84 -8.37 -29.46
CA VAL A 705 31.75 -8.44 -28.32
C VAL A 705 32.56 -9.73 -28.36
N ARG A 706 33.88 -9.58 -28.53
CA ARG A 706 34.84 -10.69 -28.48
C ARG A 706 34.93 -11.29 -27.07
N GLY A 707 35.39 -12.54 -26.99
CA GLY A 707 35.66 -13.20 -25.70
C GLY A 707 36.57 -12.37 -24.78
N GLY A 708 36.23 -12.31 -23.50
CA GLY A 708 36.90 -11.52 -22.47
C GLY A 708 36.74 -10.00 -22.58
N HIS A 709 35.89 -9.50 -23.50
CA HIS A 709 35.65 -8.07 -23.71
C HIS A 709 34.23 -7.67 -23.30
N LYS A 710 33.99 -6.36 -23.31
CA LYS A 710 32.70 -5.75 -23.03
C LYS A 710 32.39 -4.59 -23.95
N ALA A 711 31.10 -4.31 -24.11
CA ALA A 711 30.59 -3.11 -24.73
C ALA A 711 29.64 -2.38 -23.79
N GLN A 712 29.54 -1.06 -23.91
CA GLN A 712 28.65 -0.26 -23.07
C GLN A 712 27.89 0.80 -23.87
N MET A 713 26.73 1.18 -23.37
CA MET A 713 25.92 2.29 -23.86
C MET A 713 25.18 2.95 -22.68
N THR A 714 25.06 4.27 -22.71
CA THR A 714 24.35 5.03 -21.67
C THR A 714 23.05 5.57 -22.21
N TRP A 715 21.97 5.52 -21.44
CA TRP A 715 20.66 6.07 -21.80
C TRP A 715 20.30 7.27 -20.93
N LYS A 716 19.87 8.36 -21.58
CA LYS A 716 19.30 9.52 -20.88
C LYS A 716 17.83 9.24 -20.56
N LEU A 717 17.45 9.40 -19.28
CA LEU A 717 16.10 9.05 -18.82
C LEU A 717 15.27 10.23 -18.29
N ARG A 718 15.87 11.42 -18.14
CA ARG A 718 15.20 12.59 -17.52
C ARG A 718 13.88 12.95 -18.21
N ASP A 719 13.85 12.91 -19.55
CA ASP A 719 12.67 13.22 -20.35
C ASP A 719 11.50 12.24 -20.11
N ASN A 720 11.80 11.06 -19.55
CA ASN A 720 10.85 9.99 -19.27
C ASN A 720 10.66 9.78 -17.75
N GLY A 721 10.94 10.80 -16.94
CA GLY A 721 10.77 10.72 -15.50
C GLY A 721 11.74 9.77 -14.79
N ASN A 722 12.90 9.51 -15.39
CA ASN A 722 13.91 8.55 -14.96
C ASN A 722 13.49 7.07 -15.06
N TRP A 723 12.45 6.76 -15.84
CA TRP A 723 12.01 5.39 -16.10
C TRP A 723 12.72 4.77 -17.31
N TYR A 724 12.90 3.45 -17.27
CA TYR A 724 13.48 2.65 -18.35
C TYR A 724 12.86 1.24 -18.41
N ASP A 725 12.88 0.64 -19.60
CA ASP A 725 12.55 -0.77 -19.83
C ASP A 725 13.32 -1.24 -21.08
N LEU A 726 14.36 -2.03 -20.85
CA LEU A 726 15.31 -2.49 -21.85
C LEU A 726 15.22 -4.01 -22.00
N LEU A 727 15.23 -4.48 -23.24
CA LEU A 727 15.29 -5.89 -23.60
C LEU A 727 16.61 -6.15 -24.31
N VAL A 728 17.43 -7.04 -23.76
CA VAL A 728 18.70 -7.46 -24.33
C VAL A 728 18.65 -8.93 -24.72
N THR A 729 19.07 -9.24 -25.94
CA THR A 729 19.24 -10.61 -26.46
C THR A 729 20.66 -10.80 -26.99
N ALA A 730 21.06 -12.07 -27.16
CA ALA A 730 22.36 -12.45 -27.71
C ALA A 730 22.16 -13.53 -28.78
N ASP A 731 22.89 -13.45 -29.90
CA ASP A 731 22.80 -14.43 -31.00
C ASP A 731 23.37 -15.82 -30.64
N SER A 732 24.20 -15.89 -29.61
CA SER A 732 24.80 -17.12 -29.10
C SER A 732 23.81 -18.08 -28.42
N ASP A 733 22.67 -17.57 -27.95
CA ASP A 733 21.62 -18.36 -27.28
C ASP A 733 20.26 -17.72 -27.56
N SER A 734 19.41 -18.44 -28.31
CA SER A 734 18.07 -17.97 -28.68
C SER A 734 17.11 -17.79 -27.50
N ARG A 735 17.42 -18.36 -26.33
CA ARG A 735 16.69 -18.14 -25.07
C ARG A 735 17.29 -17.01 -24.24
N PHE A 736 18.51 -16.54 -24.54
CA PHE A 736 19.16 -15.49 -23.78
C PHE A 736 18.35 -14.21 -23.84
N THR A 737 17.74 -13.88 -22.71
CA THR A 737 16.95 -12.68 -22.55
C THR A 737 17.28 -12.04 -21.21
N ARG A 738 17.54 -10.73 -21.26
CA ARG A 738 17.61 -9.87 -20.08
C ARG A 738 16.59 -8.75 -20.27
N ARG A 739 15.52 -8.75 -19.48
CA ARG A 739 14.61 -7.60 -19.39
C ARG A 739 14.95 -6.81 -18.14
N LEU A 740 15.17 -5.51 -18.27
CA LEU A 740 15.64 -4.63 -17.20
C LEU A 740 14.74 -3.39 -17.17
N ALA A 741 13.87 -3.29 -16.18
CA ALA A 741 12.92 -2.17 -16.06
C ALA A 741 12.88 -1.58 -14.64
N GLY A 742 12.53 -0.30 -14.56
CA GLY A 742 12.34 0.40 -13.30
C GLY A 742 12.55 1.90 -13.42
N ARG A 743 12.69 2.57 -12.28
CA ARG A 743 13.01 3.98 -12.16
C ARG A 743 14.36 4.18 -11.48
N VAL A 744 15.15 5.14 -11.95
CA VAL A 744 16.33 5.62 -11.22
C VAL A 744 15.89 6.68 -10.22
N GLU A 745 16.06 6.40 -8.92
CA GLU A 745 15.84 7.40 -7.87
C GLU A 745 17.05 8.33 -7.77
N THR A 746 16.84 9.63 -7.97
CA THR A 746 17.87 10.68 -7.85
C THR A 746 17.83 11.42 -6.52
N GLY A 747 16.83 11.10 -5.68
CA GLY A 747 16.46 11.91 -4.52
C GLY A 747 15.44 13.01 -4.83
N ASP A 748 15.16 13.28 -6.11
CA ASP A 748 14.18 14.28 -6.53
C ASP A 748 12.81 13.66 -6.82
N HIS A 749 11.77 14.48 -6.67
CA HIS A 749 10.43 14.17 -7.14
C HIS A 749 10.40 14.04 -8.67
N SER A 750 9.53 13.17 -9.17
CA SER A 750 9.41 12.88 -10.61
C SER A 750 7.95 12.59 -10.96
N VAL A 751 7.70 11.64 -11.86
CA VAL A 751 6.38 11.18 -12.30
C VAL A 751 6.23 9.67 -12.07
N SER A 752 4.97 9.23 -11.93
CA SER A 752 4.59 7.82 -11.93
C SER A 752 5.00 7.13 -13.25
N ASP A 753 4.96 5.79 -13.31
CA ASP A 753 5.31 5.03 -14.52
C ASP A 753 4.51 5.54 -15.74
N PRO A 754 5.16 6.16 -16.76
CA PRO A 754 4.48 6.72 -17.92
C PRO A 754 3.91 5.66 -18.87
N ALA A 755 4.37 4.41 -18.76
CA ALA A 755 3.92 3.30 -19.59
C ALA A 755 2.79 2.48 -18.94
N MET A 756 2.28 2.90 -17.77
CA MET A 756 1.17 2.23 -17.09
C MET A 756 -0.10 2.25 -17.95
N GLY A 757 -0.74 1.09 -18.12
CA GLY A 757 -1.92 0.94 -18.99
C GLY A 757 -1.62 0.92 -20.49
N MET A 758 -0.34 0.93 -20.90
CA MET A 758 0.08 0.78 -22.29
C MET A 758 0.52 -0.67 -22.57
N ALA A 759 0.40 -1.11 -23.83
CA ALA A 759 0.98 -2.39 -24.25
C ALA A 759 2.51 -2.29 -24.40
N ASP A 760 3.21 -3.42 -24.28
CA ASP A 760 4.64 -3.50 -24.60
C ASP A 760 4.90 -3.23 -26.10
N ARG A 761 5.94 -2.43 -26.40
CA ARG A 761 6.30 -1.97 -27.75
C ARG A 761 7.81 -2.04 -28.01
N PHE A 762 8.39 -3.23 -27.92
CA PHE A 762 9.81 -3.47 -28.25
C PHE A 762 10.09 -3.47 -29.76
#